data_AF-A0A9J8DLP3-F1
#
_entry.id   AF-A0A9J8DLP3-F1
#
_cell.length_a   1.000
_cell.length_b   1.000
_cell.length_c   1.000
_cell.angle_alpha   90.00
_cell.angle_beta   90.00
_cell.angle_gamma   90.00
#
_symmetry.space_group_name_H-M   'P 1'
#
loop_
_entity.id
_entity.type
_entity.pdbx_description
1 polymer ?
#
loop_
_entity_poly.entity_id
_entity_poly.type
_entity_poly.pdbx_seq_one_letter_code
_entity_poly.pdbx_strand_id
1 'polypeptide(L)'
;MALQPAKGGGADHYISLSIAPFIILFSFSDEDHLFADSSARRSLRRSSSSAHCRGVSRKQRQKHHCRHPGMTVHGPSGPLVAPLGSSVILPCYVDELLPIKGLKVEWRRTDSETLVHLYQDGESRAEKQQQDYQDRAHFFTDQIKDGNFSLRLNNLRAEDEGRYTCTVHSQQDSGETVVQIKDVERLLVSGSSRSISVSVGEDVTLNCSVDSHIPPEHFEEVSWRKTDEDILVLLYQNNNAFPDSSDERYRDRVEFFTAEIPKGNFSLRLKSVRTEDKGVYMCQVFAGDLSANATGVLKQMGLSVSHIMVLIFCITASGSALLLWCLIYCRSQFITDPIATKHVRTLGVLHAFLPNIIMFVAFVLWGVTEGFLYETVSCCALYIQRPLMLIYVAPYLEHMSDLALQSEYFLEIVVYSSVIFSKALGTMVHYDDFDRVMIIITAGVIILLCVIYFIYLLTEKKEMSCHGQISEWIWGKLTVVAAFIAFILPSLHVTLLYIAFGAARGGVFVAIIFPISFFVSFFCLVDLNKGKFCSVLLSKTAWITFTFIMMVVVIDFCIKTMENEKDFAAGWICTTVFQQALWMIAIYNHSNEDLDLTLTFKKILYALGSIGVVLLNAAALMTEMILKTVNGERAVGDLRIVVFSSESIFTLSLLILLMFGCWISDMKSLKCCQTQNAAASDETPATGSNQNQIATESHEMNPVLNQDQEPGVSDTTKTNTDSGESQTFNEGRKLNLIPHFLEL
;
A
#
# COMPACT_ATOMS: atom_id res chain seq x y z
N MET A 1 -55.90 33.87 19.88
CA MET A 1 -56.35 33.20 21.12
C MET A 1 -55.42 32.01 21.33
N ALA A 2 -54.26 32.19 21.97
CA ALA A 2 -54.02 32.05 23.42
C ALA A 2 -54.45 30.64 23.90
N LEU A 3 -53.59 29.75 24.43
CA LEU A 3 -52.55 29.94 25.44
C LEU A 3 -51.34 28.98 25.29
N GLN A 4 -50.16 29.49 25.65
CA GLN A 4 -48.96 28.79 26.15
C GLN A 4 -49.06 28.65 27.70
N PRO A 5 -48.22 27.91 28.47
CA PRO A 5 -46.74 27.91 28.38
C PRO A 5 -45.97 26.63 28.82
N ALA A 6 -44.65 26.80 28.85
CA ALA A 6 -43.50 25.90 28.96
C ALA A 6 -43.22 25.19 30.31
N LYS A 7 -42.36 24.14 30.21
CA LYS A 7 -41.26 23.67 31.09
C LYS A 7 -40.57 22.52 30.31
N GLY A 8 -39.26 22.32 30.16
CA GLY A 8 -38.06 22.75 30.87
C GLY A 8 -37.21 21.51 31.21
N GLY A 9 -35.99 21.39 30.65
CA GLY A 9 -34.98 20.33 30.92
C GLY A 9 -34.80 19.37 29.72
N GLY A 10 -33.63 19.12 29.12
CA GLY A 10 -32.23 19.29 29.54
C GLY A 10 -31.59 17.91 29.71
N ALA A 11 -30.81 17.43 28.72
CA ALA A 11 -29.67 16.50 28.85
C ALA A 11 -29.22 15.94 27.48
N ASP A 12 -28.09 16.46 27.01
CA ASP A 12 -26.88 15.74 26.59
C ASP A 12 -26.92 14.62 25.54
N HIS A 13 -26.30 14.96 24.41
CA HIS A 13 -25.68 14.08 23.43
C HIS A 13 -24.60 13.17 24.05
N TYR A 14 -24.68 11.87 23.79
CA TYR A 14 -23.52 10.99 23.72
C TYR A 14 -23.66 10.07 22.49
N ILE A 15 -22.89 10.34 21.45
CA ILE A 15 -22.60 9.39 20.38
C ILE A 15 -21.45 8.52 20.91
N SER A 16 -21.78 7.29 21.27
CA SER A 16 -20.82 6.25 21.65
C SER A 16 -20.08 5.75 20.40
N LEU A 17 -18.88 6.27 20.18
CA LEU A 17 -17.90 5.69 19.25
C LEU A 17 -17.24 4.50 19.95
N SER A 18 -17.77 3.29 19.73
CA SER A 18 -17.16 2.06 20.25
C SER A 18 -16.05 1.61 19.29
N ILE A 19 -14.80 1.84 19.71
CA ILE A 19 -13.60 1.28 19.09
C ILE A 19 -13.42 -0.13 19.67
N ALA A 20 -13.64 -1.16 18.86
CA ALA A 20 -13.29 -2.54 19.19
C ALA A 20 -11.96 -2.91 18.50
N PRO A 21 -11.01 -3.58 19.19
CA PRO A 21 -9.75 -3.99 18.59
C PRO A 21 -9.90 -5.33 17.84
N PHE A 22 -9.29 -5.39 16.66
CA PHE A 22 -9.07 -6.61 15.89
C PHE A 22 -8.15 -7.58 16.67
N ILE A 23 -8.64 -8.78 16.95
CA ILE A 23 -7.83 -9.93 17.38
C ILE A 23 -7.91 -10.99 16.28
N ILE A 24 -6.75 -11.27 15.68
CA ILE A 24 -6.50 -12.34 14.73
C ILE A 24 -6.23 -13.62 15.54
N LEU A 25 -6.93 -14.71 15.24
CA LEU A 25 -6.51 -16.07 15.62
C LEU A 25 -6.58 -16.96 14.38
N PHE A 26 -5.39 -17.31 13.87
CA PHE A 26 -5.15 -18.49 13.04
C PHE A 26 -4.96 -19.70 13.96
N SER A 27 -5.48 -20.86 13.56
CA SER A 27 -4.96 -22.16 13.98
C SER A 27 -5.21 -23.17 12.87
N PHE A 28 -4.15 -23.89 12.51
CA PHE A 28 -4.07 -24.93 11.50
C PHE A 28 -3.76 -26.27 12.18
N SER A 29 -4.24 -27.36 11.57
CA SER A 29 -3.76 -28.75 11.55
C SER A 29 -3.98 -29.74 12.73
N ASP A 30 -4.78 -30.76 12.38
CA ASP A 30 -4.42 -32.19 12.22
C ASP A 30 -4.61 -33.27 13.30
N GLU A 31 -5.00 -34.44 12.73
CA GLU A 31 -4.89 -35.86 13.11
C GLU A 31 -6.01 -36.61 13.89
N ASP A 32 -6.74 -37.43 13.11
CA ASP A 32 -6.83 -38.90 13.11
C ASP A 32 -7.51 -39.77 14.22
N HIS A 33 -8.31 -40.70 13.65
CA HIS A 33 -8.56 -42.12 13.99
C HIS A 33 -9.73 -42.62 14.90
N LEU A 34 -10.63 -43.36 14.20
CA LEU A 34 -11.30 -44.66 14.50
C LEU A 34 -12.21 -44.86 15.74
N PHE A 35 -13.47 -45.31 15.54
CA PHE A 35 -13.90 -46.74 15.46
C PHE A 35 -15.44 -46.93 15.42
N ALA A 36 -15.88 -47.95 14.65
CA ALA A 36 -17.07 -48.85 14.81
C ALA A 36 -18.52 -48.30 14.76
N ASP A 37 -19.56 -48.98 14.28
CA ASP A 37 -19.79 -50.25 13.54
C ASP A 37 -21.31 -50.31 13.17
N SER A 38 -21.66 -51.21 12.23
CA SER A 38 -22.96 -51.84 11.94
C SER A 38 -23.86 -51.10 10.91
N SER A 39 -24.46 -51.74 9.90
CA SER A 39 -24.73 -53.17 9.65
C SER A 39 -24.99 -53.44 8.16
N ALA A 40 -24.85 -54.71 7.78
CA ALA A 40 -24.84 -55.26 6.42
C ALA A 40 -26.22 -55.67 5.87
N ARG A 41 -26.38 -55.70 4.52
CA ARG A 41 -26.55 -56.97 3.76
C ARG A 41 -26.66 -56.83 2.22
N ARG A 42 -25.78 -57.60 1.58
CA ARG A 42 -25.76 -58.25 0.25
C ARG A 42 -27.12 -58.45 -0.46
N SER A 43 -27.15 -58.33 -1.79
CA SER A 43 -26.74 -59.43 -2.70
C SER A 43 -26.71 -59.04 -4.18
N LEU A 44 -25.55 -59.19 -4.82
CA LEU A 44 -25.42 -59.51 -6.24
C LEU A 44 -25.68 -61.02 -6.43
N ARG A 45 -26.35 -61.40 -7.53
CA ARG A 45 -26.12 -62.68 -8.23
C ARG A 45 -26.22 -62.49 -9.74
N ARG A 46 -25.07 -62.63 -10.40
CA ARG A 46 -24.94 -63.14 -11.78
C ARG A 46 -25.11 -64.66 -11.74
N SER A 47 -25.79 -65.23 -12.74
CA SER A 47 -25.43 -66.54 -13.27
C SER A 47 -25.92 -66.69 -14.70
N SER A 48 -24.98 -66.94 -15.60
CA SER A 48 -25.19 -67.57 -16.89
C SER A 48 -25.36 -69.08 -16.69
N SER A 49 -26.17 -69.73 -17.54
CA SER A 49 -25.97 -71.13 -17.94
C SER A 49 -26.93 -71.50 -19.07
N SER A 50 -26.38 -72.02 -20.16
CA SER A 50 -27.06 -72.76 -21.23
C SER A 50 -27.54 -74.13 -20.75
N ALA A 51 -28.62 -74.67 -21.31
CA ALA A 51 -28.63 -75.95 -22.05
C ALA A 51 -30.05 -76.52 -22.32
N HIS A 52 -30.16 -77.08 -23.53
CA HIS A 52 -30.85 -78.33 -23.91
C HIS A 52 -32.35 -78.37 -24.29
N CYS A 53 -32.55 -78.90 -25.50
CA CYS A 53 -33.80 -79.26 -26.16
C CYS A 53 -34.27 -80.70 -25.85
N ARG A 54 -35.58 -80.91 -25.86
CA ARG A 54 -36.40 -82.07 -26.31
C ARG A 54 -37.82 -81.82 -25.78
N GLY A 55 -38.94 -81.78 -26.50
CA GLY A 55 -39.32 -82.17 -27.86
C GLY A 55 -40.61 -82.98 -27.76
N VAL A 56 -41.76 -82.52 -28.28
CA VAL A 56 -42.89 -83.37 -28.70
C VAL A 56 -43.67 -82.65 -29.82
N SER A 57 -43.90 -83.38 -30.90
CA SER A 57 -44.59 -82.95 -32.11
C SER A 57 -46.11 -83.20 -32.00
N ARG A 58 -46.93 -82.26 -32.49
CA ARG A 58 -48.26 -82.56 -33.04
C ARG A 58 -48.48 -81.70 -34.28
N LYS A 59 -48.47 -82.35 -35.45
CA LYS A 59 -48.88 -81.76 -36.73
C LYS A 59 -50.37 -81.46 -36.70
N GLN A 60 -50.73 -80.22 -36.97
CA GLN A 60 -52.01 -79.89 -37.58
C GLN A 60 -51.71 -78.98 -38.77
N ARG A 61 -52.01 -79.47 -39.99
CA ARG A 61 -51.92 -78.70 -41.22
C ARG A 61 -52.98 -77.59 -41.15
N GLN A 62 -52.53 -76.36 -40.99
CA GLN A 62 -53.30 -75.18 -41.37
C GLN A 62 -52.50 -74.45 -42.44
N LYS A 63 -53.14 -74.17 -43.58
CA LYS A 63 -52.54 -73.47 -44.72
C LYS A 63 -52.01 -72.12 -44.24
N HIS A 64 -50.69 -71.99 -44.08
CA HIS A 64 -50.05 -70.68 -44.02
C HIS A 64 -50.02 -70.10 -45.43
N HIS A 65 -50.72 -68.98 -45.60
CA HIS A 65 -50.45 -68.04 -46.67
C HIS A 65 -49.00 -67.59 -46.52
N CYS A 66 -48.12 -67.91 -47.48
CA CYS A 66 -46.81 -67.31 -47.53
C CYS A 66 -46.99 -65.83 -47.88
N ARG A 67 -46.86 -64.96 -46.88
CA ARG A 67 -46.68 -63.51 -47.09
C ARG A 67 -45.24 -63.33 -47.57
N HIS A 68 -45.06 -62.74 -48.74
CA HIS A 68 -43.74 -62.34 -49.23
C HIS A 68 -43.05 -61.43 -48.18
N PRO A 69 -41.71 -61.52 -47.99
CA PRO A 69 -41.00 -60.58 -47.13
C PRO A 69 -41.12 -59.16 -47.71
N GLY A 70 -41.45 -58.22 -46.83
CA GLY A 70 -41.57 -56.80 -47.16
C GLY A 70 -40.23 -56.16 -47.48
N MET A 71 -40.26 -55.06 -48.22
CA MET A 71 -39.13 -54.22 -48.62
C MET A 71 -38.33 -53.76 -47.40
N THR A 72 -37.01 -53.94 -47.43
CA THR A 72 -36.11 -53.55 -46.32
C THR A 72 -35.51 -52.17 -46.59
N VAL A 73 -35.70 -51.23 -45.66
CA VAL A 73 -35.14 -49.87 -45.73
C VAL A 73 -34.09 -49.71 -44.63
N HIS A 74 -32.90 -49.25 -45.01
CA HIS A 74 -31.77 -49.07 -44.10
C HIS A 74 -31.69 -47.63 -43.59
N GLY A 75 -31.33 -47.49 -42.32
CA GLY A 75 -31.05 -46.21 -41.66
C GLY A 75 -29.67 -46.20 -40.99
N PRO A 76 -29.36 -45.17 -40.19
CA PRO A 76 -28.10 -45.08 -39.45
C PRO A 76 -28.03 -46.14 -38.35
N SER A 77 -26.81 -46.58 -38.02
CA SER A 77 -26.57 -47.58 -36.97
C SER A 77 -26.75 -47.05 -35.55
N GLY A 78 -26.91 -45.74 -35.38
CA GLY A 78 -27.08 -45.08 -34.09
C GLY A 78 -27.65 -43.66 -34.21
N PRO A 79 -27.88 -42.99 -33.08
CA PRO A 79 -28.38 -41.62 -33.06
C PRO A 79 -27.36 -40.63 -33.64
N LEU A 80 -27.86 -39.57 -34.27
CA LEU A 80 -27.07 -38.49 -34.85
C LEU A 80 -26.95 -37.33 -33.86
N VAL A 81 -25.78 -36.69 -33.81
CA VAL A 81 -25.50 -35.48 -33.03
C VAL A 81 -24.98 -34.42 -34.00
N ALA A 82 -25.48 -33.19 -33.88
CA ALA A 82 -25.07 -32.11 -34.77
C ALA A 82 -25.20 -30.73 -34.10
N PRO A 83 -24.33 -29.75 -34.43
CA PRO A 83 -24.44 -28.39 -33.89
C PRO A 83 -25.71 -27.63 -34.26
N LEU A 84 -26.16 -26.71 -33.41
CA LEU A 84 -27.17 -25.71 -33.76
C LEU A 84 -26.76 -24.92 -35.01
N GLY A 85 -27.72 -24.66 -35.89
CA GLY A 85 -27.52 -23.93 -37.15
C GLY A 85 -26.81 -24.72 -38.26
N SER A 86 -26.29 -25.93 -37.96
CA SER A 86 -25.63 -26.79 -38.95
C SER A 86 -26.63 -27.52 -39.85
N SER A 87 -26.12 -28.37 -40.76
CA SER A 87 -26.94 -29.26 -41.59
C SER A 87 -26.65 -30.71 -41.24
N VAL A 88 -27.67 -31.54 -41.10
CA VAL A 88 -27.54 -32.98 -40.85
C VAL A 88 -28.15 -33.79 -42.00
N ILE A 89 -27.57 -34.94 -42.28
CA ILE A 89 -28.11 -35.91 -43.23
C ILE A 89 -28.75 -37.03 -42.43
N LEU A 90 -30.04 -37.30 -42.67
CA LEU A 90 -30.79 -38.43 -42.12
C LEU A 90 -30.74 -39.57 -43.15
N PRO A 91 -29.95 -40.64 -42.91
CA PRO A 91 -29.78 -41.70 -43.88
C PRO A 91 -31.07 -42.52 -44.05
N CYS A 92 -31.49 -42.71 -45.30
CA CYS A 92 -32.56 -43.65 -45.67
C CYS A 92 -32.27 -44.18 -47.07
N TYR A 93 -32.05 -45.49 -47.21
CA TYR A 93 -31.74 -46.08 -48.51
C TYR A 93 -32.16 -47.55 -48.58
N VAL A 94 -32.21 -48.08 -49.80
CA VAL A 94 -32.50 -49.49 -50.08
C VAL A 94 -31.43 -50.06 -51.01
N ASP A 95 -31.20 -51.37 -50.92
CA ASP A 95 -30.19 -52.05 -51.75
C ASP A 95 -30.69 -52.30 -53.19
N GLU A 96 -32.01 -52.29 -53.41
CA GLU A 96 -32.65 -52.60 -54.69
C GLU A 96 -33.09 -51.34 -55.44
N LEU A 97 -32.86 -51.31 -56.76
CA LEU A 97 -33.31 -50.22 -57.63
C LEU A 97 -34.83 -50.26 -57.81
N LEU A 98 -35.52 -49.18 -57.39
CA LEU A 98 -36.97 -49.07 -57.49
C LEU A 98 -37.39 -48.23 -58.70
N PRO A 99 -38.44 -48.64 -59.44
CA PRO A 99 -38.98 -47.82 -60.52
C PRO A 99 -39.62 -46.55 -59.95
N ILE A 100 -39.28 -45.40 -60.53
CA ILE A 100 -39.81 -44.07 -60.13
C ILE A 100 -41.34 -44.03 -60.22
N LYS A 101 -41.92 -44.76 -61.17
CA LYS A 101 -43.38 -44.84 -61.34
C LYS A 101 -44.01 -45.54 -60.13
N GLY A 102 -44.82 -44.80 -59.37
CA GLY A 102 -45.47 -45.30 -58.16
C GLY A 102 -44.59 -45.30 -56.92
N LEU A 103 -43.38 -44.75 -56.99
CA LEU A 103 -42.53 -44.51 -55.84
C LEU A 103 -43.04 -43.31 -55.05
N LYS A 104 -43.19 -43.49 -53.74
CA LYS A 104 -43.53 -42.43 -52.79
C LYS A 104 -42.65 -42.56 -51.56
N VAL A 105 -41.94 -41.48 -51.20
CA VAL A 105 -41.11 -41.44 -49.99
C VAL A 105 -41.63 -40.33 -49.08
N GLU A 106 -41.97 -40.67 -47.84
CA GLU A 106 -42.36 -39.72 -46.81
C GLU A 106 -41.30 -39.66 -45.71
N TRP A 107 -40.89 -38.45 -45.35
CA TRP A 107 -40.21 -38.20 -44.09
C TRP A 107 -41.19 -37.54 -43.13
N ARG A 108 -41.40 -38.16 -41.97
CA ARG A 108 -42.25 -37.63 -40.90
C ARG A 108 -41.50 -37.59 -39.58
N ARG A 109 -41.87 -36.66 -38.71
CA ARG A 109 -41.55 -36.74 -37.29
C ARG A 109 -42.32 -37.90 -36.67
N THR A 110 -41.63 -38.82 -36.00
CA THR A 110 -42.23 -40.02 -35.39
C THR A 110 -43.11 -39.68 -34.18
N ASP A 111 -42.84 -38.57 -33.49
CA ASP A 111 -43.56 -38.13 -32.29
C ASP A 111 -44.84 -37.34 -32.60
N SER A 112 -44.84 -36.55 -33.67
CA SER A 112 -45.96 -35.67 -34.03
C SER A 112 -46.65 -36.02 -35.36
N GLU A 113 -46.12 -36.99 -36.10
CA GLU A 113 -46.54 -37.35 -37.47
C GLU A 113 -46.44 -36.18 -38.47
N THR A 114 -45.72 -35.11 -38.11
CA THR A 114 -45.54 -33.91 -38.93
C THR A 114 -44.78 -34.27 -40.20
N LEU A 115 -45.30 -33.86 -41.36
CA LEU A 115 -44.65 -34.08 -42.65
C LEU A 115 -43.43 -33.16 -42.80
N VAL A 116 -42.24 -33.76 -42.81
CA VAL A 116 -40.96 -33.07 -42.96
C VAL A 116 -40.65 -32.85 -44.44
N HIS A 117 -40.81 -33.88 -45.27
CA HIS A 117 -40.69 -33.77 -46.72
C HIS A 117 -41.38 -34.95 -47.43
N LEU A 118 -41.75 -34.76 -48.70
CA LEU A 118 -42.42 -35.76 -49.53
C LEU A 118 -41.78 -35.82 -50.91
N TYR A 119 -41.51 -37.02 -51.40
CA TYR A 119 -41.23 -37.29 -52.80
C TYR A 119 -42.38 -38.12 -53.39
N GLN A 120 -43.00 -37.65 -54.47
CA GLN A 120 -44.14 -38.31 -55.09
C GLN A 120 -44.28 -37.92 -56.57
N ASP A 121 -44.65 -38.91 -57.40
CA ASP A 121 -44.89 -38.74 -58.84
C ASP A 121 -43.66 -38.25 -59.62
N GLY A 122 -42.46 -38.68 -59.19
CA GLY A 122 -41.19 -38.34 -59.83
C GLY A 122 -40.60 -36.99 -59.40
N GLU A 123 -41.26 -36.26 -58.50
CA GLU A 123 -40.84 -34.93 -58.07
C GLU A 123 -40.71 -34.81 -56.55
N SER A 124 -39.79 -33.96 -56.11
CA SER A 124 -39.69 -33.55 -54.71
C SER A 124 -40.72 -32.46 -54.41
N ARG A 125 -41.63 -32.71 -53.47
CA ARG A 125 -42.80 -31.88 -53.16
C ARG A 125 -42.48 -30.93 -51.99
N ALA A 126 -41.59 -29.97 -52.22
CA ALA A 126 -41.20 -28.98 -51.21
C ALA A 126 -42.39 -28.12 -50.73
N GLU A 127 -43.37 -27.89 -51.59
CA GLU A 127 -44.60 -27.14 -51.30
C GLU A 127 -45.52 -27.81 -50.28
N LYS A 128 -45.33 -29.11 -50.00
CA LYS A 128 -46.09 -29.86 -49.00
C LYS A 128 -45.42 -29.90 -47.63
N GLN A 129 -44.24 -29.30 -47.47
CA GLN A 129 -43.55 -29.25 -46.19
C GLN A 129 -44.37 -28.48 -45.15
N GLN A 130 -44.37 -28.98 -43.92
CA GLN A 130 -44.89 -28.19 -42.80
C GLN A 130 -44.04 -26.93 -42.60
N GLN A 131 -44.65 -25.87 -42.08
CA GLN A 131 -44.04 -24.54 -41.90
C GLN A 131 -42.65 -24.58 -41.25
N ASP A 132 -42.42 -25.45 -40.27
CA ASP A 132 -41.15 -25.54 -39.55
C ASP A 132 -40.00 -26.10 -40.41
N TYR A 133 -40.32 -26.84 -41.47
CA TYR A 133 -39.37 -27.52 -42.36
C TYR A 133 -39.24 -26.89 -43.75
N GLN A 134 -40.07 -25.89 -44.06
CA GLN A 134 -40.02 -25.15 -45.33
C GLN A 134 -38.60 -24.63 -45.61
N ASP A 135 -38.12 -24.91 -46.83
CA ASP A 135 -36.80 -24.53 -47.35
C ASP A 135 -35.59 -25.09 -46.58
N ARG A 136 -35.82 -25.92 -45.56
CA ARG A 136 -34.77 -26.52 -44.72
C ARG A 136 -34.55 -27.99 -45.01
N ALA A 137 -35.60 -28.73 -45.35
CA ALA A 137 -35.52 -30.16 -45.64
C ALA A 137 -35.42 -30.43 -47.16
N HIS A 138 -34.45 -31.23 -47.59
CA HIS A 138 -34.17 -31.47 -49.01
C HIS A 138 -33.80 -32.92 -49.27
N PHE A 139 -34.34 -33.53 -50.32
CA PHE A 139 -33.85 -34.81 -50.84
C PHE A 139 -32.64 -34.62 -51.77
N PHE A 140 -31.80 -35.65 -51.86
CA PHE A 140 -30.79 -35.80 -52.92
C PHE A 140 -31.47 -36.35 -54.19
N THR A 141 -32.21 -35.48 -54.89
CA THR A 141 -33.11 -35.87 -55.99
C THR A 141 -32.41 -36.62 -57.14
N ASP A 142 -31.12 -36.35 -57.36
CA ASP A 142 -30.27 -37.02 -58.34
C ASP A 142 -29.95 -38.49 -57.98
N GLN A 143 -30.03 -38.85 -56.70
CA GLN A 143 -29.68 -40.18 -56.16
C GLN A 143 -30.89 -41.05 -55.84
N ILE A 144 -32.11 -40.53 -55.96
CA ILE A 144 -33.36 -41.27 -55.71
C ILE A 144 -33.49 -42.49 -56.62
N LYS A 145 -33.08 -42.36 -57.89
CA LYS A 145 -33.06 -43.46 -58.86
C LYS A 145 -32.12 -44.61 -58.45
N ASP A 146 -31.12 -44.32 -57.62
CA ASP A 146 -30.10 -45.25 -57.15
C ASP A 146 -30.45 -45.83 -55.76
N GLY A 147 -31.68 -45.56 -55.26
CA GLY A 147 -32.17 -46.08 -53.98
C GLY A 147 -31.81 -45.23 -52.76
N ASN A 148 -31.21 -44.04 -52.95
CA ASN A 148 -30.92 -43.13 -51.85
C ASN A 148 -32.08 -42.14 -51.62
N PHE A 149 -32.74 -42.28 -50.48
CA PHE A 149 -33.86 -41.47 -50.03
C PHE A 149 -33.52 -40.63 -48.79
N SER A 150 -32.23 -40.42 -48.54
CA SER A 150 -31.74 -39.65 -47.40
C SER A 150 -32.22 -38.20 -47.46
N LEU A 151 -32.49 -37.63 -46.28
CA LEU A 151 -32.95 -36.26 -46.14
C LEU A 151 -31.83 -35.38 -45.59
N ARG A 152 -31.53 -34.27 -46.26
CA ARG A 152 -30.69 -33.21 -45.72
C ARG A 152 -31.58 -32.18 -45.02
N LEU A 153 -31.39 -32.00 -43.71
CA LEU A 153 -32.05 -30.96 -42.92
C LEU A 153 -31.05 -29.84 -42.60
N ASN A 154 -31.30 -28.64 -43.14
CA ASN A 154 -30.45 -27.47 -42.97
C ASN A 154 -30.92 -26.57 -41.81
N ASN A 155 -29.99 -25.79 -41.26
CA ASN A 155 -30.23 -24.82 -40.20
C ASN A 155 -30.94 -25.45 -38.99
N LEU A 156 -30.31 -26.48 -38.41
CA LEU A 156 -30.85 -27.22 -37.25
C LEU A 156 -31.19 -26.30 -36.09
N ARG A 157 -32.31 -26.57 -35.44
CA ARG A 157 -32.79 -25.88 -34.25
C ARG A 157 -32.89 -26.87 -33.09
N ALA A 158 -32.96 -26.37 -31.85
CA ALA A 158 -33.09 -27.23 -30.68
C ALA A 158 -34.38 -28.06 -30.73
N GLU A 159 -35.43 -27.52 -31.35
CA GLU A 159 -36.71 -28.22 -31.50
C GLU A 159 -36.66 -29.38 -32.51
N ASP A 160 -35.61 -29.49 -33.33
CA ASP A 160 -35.41 -30.60 -34.26
C ASP A 160 -34.82 -31.85 -33.58
N GLU A 161 -34.50 -31.78 -32.28
CA GLU A 161 -34.23 -32.99 -31.51
C GLU A 161 -35.46 -33.91 -31.54
N GLY A 162 -35.25 -35.20 -31.84
CA GLY A 162 -36.34 -36.15 -31.94
C GLY A 162 -36.11 -37.31 -32.90
N ARG A 163 -37.18 -38.06 -33.15
CA ARG A 163 -37.19 -39.23 -34.04
C ARG A 163 -37.91 -38.89 -35.35
N TYR A 164 -37.34 -39.37 -36.44
CA TYR A 164 -37.80 -39.15 -37.80
C TYR A 164 -37.98 -40.49 -38.49
N THR A 165 -39.16 -40.73 -39.04
CA THR A 165 -39.48 -41.94 -39.80
C THR A 165 -39.37 -41.64 -41.30
N CYS A 166 -38.57 -42.45 -41.99
CA CYS A 166 -38.59 -42.52 -43.45
C CYS A 166 -39.45 -43.70 -43.85
N THR A 167 -40.52 -43.47 -44.60
CA THR A 167 -41.39 -44.51 -45.14
C THR A 167 -41.30 -44.50 -46.66
N VAL A 168 -40.92 -45.63 -47.25
CA VAL A 168 -40.79 -45.81 -48.70
C VAL A 168 -41.87 -46.75 -49.17
N HIS A 169 -42.71 -46.28 -50.10
CA HIS A 169 -43.74 -47.06 -50.76
C HIS A 169 -43.39 -47.28 -52.22
N SER A 170 -43.43 -48.54 -52.65
CA SER A 170 -43.37 -49.01 -54.03
C SER A 170 -44.73 -49.56 -54.44
N GLN A 171 -44.92 -49.91 -55.73
CA GLN A 171 -46.19 -50.47 -56.23
C GLN A 171 -46.57 -51.80 -55.58
N GLN A 172 -45.58 -52.56 -55.12
CA GLN A 172 -45.76 -53.93 -54.63
C GLN A 172 -45.56 -54.05 -53.12
N ASP A 173 -44.91 -53.07 -52.49
CA ASP A 173 -44.39 -53.21 -51.13
C ASP A 173 -44.10 -51.86 -50.46
N SER A 174 -43.87 -51.87 -49.15
CA SER A 174 -43.42 -50.70 -48.39
C SER A 174 -42.50 -51.09 -47.24
N GLY A 175 -41.49 -50.26 -46.99
CA GLY A 175 -40.60 -50.40 -45.85
C GLY A 175 -40.41 -49.06 -45.13
N GLU A 176 -39.91 -49.12 -43.90
CA GLU A 176 -39.62 -47.93 -43.10
C GLU A 176 -38.33 -48.07 -42.30
N THR A 177 -37.72 -46.95 -41.97
CA THR A 177 -36.61 -46.85 -41.01
C THR A 177 -36.79 -45.62 -40.13
N VAL A 178 -36.23 -45.66 -38.92
CA VAL A 178 -36.31 -44.54 -37.97
C VAL A 178 -34.91 -44.02 -37.67
N VAL A 179 -34.75 -42.70 -37.81
CA VAL A 179 -33.54 -41.96 -37.49
C VAL A 179 -33.78 -41.12 -36.25
N GLN A 180 -32.83 -41.07 -35.33
CA GLN A 180 -32.91 -40.24 -34.14
C GLN A 180 -31.84 -39.14 -34.20
N ILE A 181 -32.26 -37.88 -34.05
CA ILE A 181 -31.38 -36.77 -33.69
C ILE A 181 -31.42 -36.69 -32.17
N LYS A 182 -30.28 -36.96 -31.52
CA LYS A 182 -30.21 -37.10 -30.06
C LYS A 182 -29.87 -35.81 -29.34
N ASP A 183 -28.91 -35.04 -29.85
CA ASP A 183 -28.44 -33.80 -29.21
C ASP A 183 -28.17 -32.75 -30.30
N VAL A 184 -28.65 -31.52 -30.07
CA VAL A 184 -28.32 -30.35 -30.89
C VAL A 184 -27.45 -29.40 -30.08
N GLU A 185 -26.14 -29.43 -30.30
CA GLU A 185 -25.18 -28.75 -29.43
C GLU A 185 -25.30 -27.22 -29.53
N ARG A 186 -25.35 -26.55 -28.37
CA ARG A 186 -25.43 -25.09 -28.21
C ARG A 186 -24.19 -24.59 -27.51
N LEU A 187 -23.49 -23.62 -28.10
CA LEU A 187 -22.41 -22.88 -27.46
C LEU A 187 -22.68 -21.38 -27.66
N LEU A 188 -23.09 -20.70 -26.59
CA LEU A 188 -23.30 -19.25 -26.60
C LEU A 188 -22.39 -18.60 -25.56
N VAL A 189 -21.68 -17.56 -25.97
CA VAL A 189 -20.83 -16.76 -25.07
C VAL A 189 -21.44 -15.37 -24.94
N SER A 190 -21.75 -14.99 -23.71
CA SER A 190 -22.27 -13.66 -23.38
C SER A 190 -21.19 -12.86 -22.67
N GLY A 191 -20.97 -11.62 -23.09
CA GLY A 191 -19.99 -10.72 -22.49
C GLY A 191 -20.53 -9.33 -22.18
N SER A 192 -19.62 -8.41 -21.89
CA SER A 192 -19.96 -7.03 -21.55
C SER A 192 -20.56 -6.27 -22.75
N SER A 193 -21.88 -6.09 -22.76
CA SER A 193 -22.63 -5.43 -23.85
C SER A 193 -22.43 -3.91 -23.96
N ARG A 194 -21.83 -3.28 -22.93
CA ARG A 194 -21.51 -1.85 -22.89
C ARG A 194 -20.04 -1.65 -22.61
N SER A 195 -19.49 -0.54 -23.12
CA SER A 195 -18.13 -0.14 -22.77
C SER A 195 -18.03 0.08 -21.26
N ILE A 196 -17.09 -0.60 -20.63
CA ILE A 196 -16.83 -0.48 -19.19
C ILE A 196 -15.90 0.70 -18.98
N SER A 197 -16.31 1.62 -18.12
CA SER A 197 -15.53 2.79 -17.78
C SER A 197 -14.90 2.59 -16.41
N VAL A 198 -13.58 2.58 -16.33
CA VAL A 198 -12.81 2.35 -15.10
C VAL A 198 -11.77 3.44 -14.90
N SER A 199 -11.52 3.83 -13.65
CA SER A 199 -10.45 4.78 -13.32
C SER A 199 -9.11 4.07 -13.16
N VAL A 200 -8.02 4.81 -13.39
CA VAL A 200 -6.66 4.27 -13.22
C VAL A 200 -6.45 3.78 -11.78
N GLY A 201 -5.86 2.59 -11.64
CA GLY A 201 -5.57 1.93 -10.37
C GLY A 201 -6.71 1.09 -9.80
N GLU A 202 -7.94 1.18 -10.35
CA GLU A 202 -9.06 0.33 -9.93
C GLU A 202 -9.03 -1.05 -10.61
N ASP A 203 -9.70 -2.01 -10.00
CA ASP A 203 -9.90 -3.34 -10.57
C ASP A 203 -11.16 -3.35 -11.44
N VAL A 204 -11.12 -4.07 -12.55
CA VAL A 204 -12.25 -4.23 -13.47
C VAL A 204 -12.53 -5.69 -13.74
N THR A 205 -13.80 -6.03 -13.90
CA THR A 205 -14.23 -7.36 -14.35
C THR A 205 -14.80 -7.27 -15.77
N LEU A 206 -14.21 -8.03 -16.68
CA LEU A 206 -14.69 -8.24 -18.03
C LEU A 206 -15.52 -9.52 -18.04
N ASN A 207 -16.82 -9.39 -18.30
CA ASN A 207 -17.74 -10.52 -18.19
C ASN A 207 -17.56 -11.48 -19.36
N CYS A 208 -17.51 -12.77 -19.06
CA CYS A 208 -17.64 -13.86 -20.03
C CYS A 208 -18.39 -15.03 -19.40
N SER A 209 -19.63 -15.22 -19.82
CA SER A 209 -20.51 -16.30 -19.35
C SER A 209 -20.84 -17.22 -20.53
N VAL A 210 -20.62 -18.52 -20.35
CA VAL A 210 -20.86 -19.55 -21.35
C VAL A 210 -22.15 -20.28 -21.01
N ASP A 211 -23.10 -20.25 -21.93
CA ASP A 211 -24.34 -21.01 -21.88
C ASP A 211 -24.25 -22.16 -22.89
N SER A 212 -24.07 -23.38 -22.39
CA SER A 212 -23.87 -24.58 -23.20
C SER A 212 -24.39 -25.84 -22.51
N HIS A 213 -24.82 -26.82 -23.33
CA HIS A 213 -25.07 -28.19 -22.87
C HIS A 213 -23.78 -28.99 -22.62
N ILE A 214 -22.64 -28.49 -23.10
CA ILE A 214 -21.33 -29.09 -22.92
C ILE A 214 -20.83 -28.74 -21.51
N PRO A 215 -20.44 -29.73 -20.67
CA PRO A 215 -19.90 -29.47 -19.35
C PRO A 215 -18.60 -28.65 -19.45
N PRO A 216 -18.32 -27.72 -18.52
CA PRO A 216 -17.09 -26.92 -18.55
C PRO A 216 -15.78 -27.71 -18.58
N GLU A 217 -15.81 -28.96 -18.10
CA GLU A 217 -14.68 -29.91 -18.12
C GLU A 217 -14.28 -30.35 -19.54
N HIS A 218 -15.18 -30.19 -20.52
CA HIS A 218 -14.94 -30.55 -21.92
C HIS A 218 -14.57 -29.33 -22.79
N PHE A 219 -14.41 -28.15 -22.19
CA PHE A 219 -13.86 -27.00 -22.92
C PHE A 219 -12.37 -27.18 -23.09
N GLU A 220 -11.91 -27.21 -24.33
CA GLU A 220 -10.50 -27.43 -24.68
C GLU A 220 -9.67 -26.20 -24.34
N GLU A 221 -10.22 -25.01 -24.62
CA GLU A 221 -9.54 -23.74 -24.40
C GLU A 221 -10.56 -22.62 -24.14
N VAL A 222 -10.28 -21.81 -23.11
CA VAL A 222 -10.89 -20.49 -22.96
C VAL A 222 -9.78 -19.45 -22.85
N SER A 223 -9.71 -18.51 -23.79
CA SER A 223 -8.70 -17.47 -23.82
C SER A 223 -9.30 -16.07 -23.83
N TRP A 224 -8.69 -15.18 -23.04
CA TRP A 224 -8.89 -13.76 -23.11
C TRP A 224 -7.76 -13.12 -23.91
N ARG A 225 -8.11 -12.33 -24.91
CA ARG A 225 -7.17 -11.64 -25.79
C ARG A 225 -7.47 -10.15 -25.89
N LYS A 226 -6.43 -9.32 -25.90
CA LYS A 226 -6.52 -7.90 -26.25
C LYS A 226 -6.45 -7.79 -27.77
N THR A 227 -7.57 -7.53 -28.44
CA THR A 227 -7.70 -7.69 -29.90
C THR A 227 -7.06 -6.57 -30.72
N ASP A 228 -6.86 -5.41 -30.12
CA ASP A 228 -6.21 -4.25 -30.75
C ASP A 228 -4.71 -4.46 -30.96
N GLU A 229 -4.07 -5.27 -30.13
CA GLU A 229 -2.63 -5.55 -30.17
C GLU A 229 -2.30 -7.04 -30.31
N ASP A 230 -3.32 -7.90 -30.41
CA ASP A 230 -3.23 -9.37 -30.48
C ASP A 230 -2.41 -10.01 -29.33
N ILE A 231 -2.72 -9.60 -28.10
CA ILE A 231 -2.03 -10.07 -26.90
C ILE A 231 -2.86 -11.11 -26.17
N LEU A 232 -2.25 -12.23 -25.80
CA LEU A 232 -2.86 -13.18 -24.87
C LEU A 232 -2.82 -12.60 -23.45
N VAL A 233 -4.00 -12.35 -22.89
CA VAL A 233 -4.17 -11.75 -21.56
C VAL A 233 -4.26 -12.84 -20.50
N LEU A 234 -5.08 -13.87 -20.72
CA LEU A 234 -5.21 -14.98 -19.77
C LEU A 234 -5.73 -16.24 -20.48
N LEU A 235 -5.21 -17.40 -20.11
CA LEU A 235 -5.55 -18.69 -20.70
C LEU A 235 -6.06 -19.66 -19.64
N TYR A 236 -7.13 -20.38 -19.96
CA TYR A 236 -7.62 -21.54 -19.23
C TYR A 236 -7.61 -22.76 -20.13
N GLN A 237 -6.89 -23.80 -19.72
CA GLN A 237 -6.73 -25.04 -20.47
C GLN A 237 -6.49 -26.19 -19.48
N ASN A 238 -6.93 -27.41 -19.81
CA ASN A 238 -6.70 -28.60 -18.97
C ASN A 238 -7.11 -28.42 -17.49
N ASN A 239 -8.26 -27.78 -17.26
CA ASN A 239 -8.78 -27.43 -15.94
C ASN A 239 -7.89 -26.53 -15.07
N ASN A 240 -6.92 -25.84 -15.65
CA ASN A 240 -6.04 -24.91 -14.95
C ASN A 240 -5.97 -23.55 -15.64
N ALA A 241 -5.84 -22.50 -14.84
CA ALA A 241 -5.52 -21.16 -15.33
C ALA A 241 -4.00 -21.00 -15.42
N PHE A 242 -3.51 -20.43 -16.53
CA PHE A 242 -2.09 -20.21 -16.78
C PHE A 242 -1.77 -18.70 -16.79
N PRO A 243 -1.65 -18.04 -15.64
CA PRO A 243 -1.30 -16.62 -15.58
C PRO A 243 0.11 -16.34 -16.11
N ASP A 244 1.08 -17.27 -15.98
CA ASP A 244 2.43 -17.11 -16.56
C ASP A 244 2.46 -17.13 -18.11
N SER A 245 1.36 -17.54 -18.75
CA SER A 245 1.25 -17.52 -20.22
C SER A 245 0.85 -16.14 -20.77
N SER A 246 0.50 -15.18 -19.89
CA SER A 246 0.17 -13.82 -20.27
C SER A 246 1.42 -13.01 -20.61
N ASP A 247 1.27 -12.00 -21.47
CA ASP A 247 2.27 -10.96 -21.71
C ASP A 247 2.75 -10.32 -20.38
N GLU A 248 4.01 -9.89 -20.32
CA GLU A 248 4.63 -9.29 -19.13
C GLU A 248 3.78 -8.18 -18.51
N ARG A 249 3.01 -7.43 -19.33
CA ARG A 249 2.10 -6.38 -18.87
C ARG A 249 0.94 -6.86 -18.01
N TYR A 250 0.48 -8.10 -18.19
CA TYR A 250 -0.69 -8.64 -17.48
C TYR A 250 -0.32 -9.61 -16.37
N ARG A 251 0.95 -10.04 -16.30
CA ARG A 251 1.46 -10.93 -15.26
C ARG A 251 1.10 -10.43 -13.87
N ASP A 252 0.59 -11.32 -13.02
CA ASP A 252 0.13 -11.06 -11.65
C ASP A 252 -1.04 -10.06 -11.49
N ARG A 253 -1.52 -9.44 -12.56
CA ARG A 253 -2.67 -8.51 -12.55
C ARG A 253 -3.97 -9.15 -13.00
N VAL A 254 -3.95 -10.35 -13.55
CA VAL A 254 -5.13 -11.01 -14.11
C VAL A 254 -5.48 -12.30 -13.40
N GLU A 255 -6.76 -12.55 -13.18
CA GLU A 255 -7.25 -13.81 -12.62
C GLU A 255 -8.66 -14.17 -13.09
N PHE A 256 -8.95 -15.47 -13.11
CA PHE A 256 -10.31 -16.00 -13.26
C PHE A 256 -10.98 -16.19 -11.90
N PHE A 257 -12.31 -16.18 -11.90
CA PHE A 257 -13.13 -16.58 -10.76
C PHE A 257 -13.23 -18.11 -10.70
N THR A 258 -12.18 -18.78 -10.22
CA THR A 258 -12.07 -20.25 -10.22
C THR A 258 -13.27 -20.97 -9.60
N ALA A 259 -13.88 -20.39 -8.55
CA ALA A 259 -15.08 -20.93 -7.90
C ALA A 259 -16.36 -20.86 -8.76
N GLU A 260 -16.39 -20.01 -9.79
CA GLU A 260 -17.55 -19.81 -10.67
C GLU A 260 -17.40 -20.50 -12.04
N ILE A 261 -16.21 -21.00 -12.37
CA ILE A 261 -15.94 -21.75 -13.61
C ILE A 261 -16.88 -22.96 -13.80
N PRO A 262 -17.19 -23.77 -12.76
CA PRO A 262 -18.13 -24.88 -12.91
C PRO A 262 -19.56 -24.46 -13.30
N LYS A 263 -19.90 -23.17 -13.14
CA LYS A 263 -21.17 -22.58 -13.55
C LYS A 263 -21.12 -21.95 -14.96
N GLY A 264 -20.01 -22.11 -15.68
CA GLY A 264 -19.79 -21.50 -16.98
C GLY A 264 -19.34 -20.03 -16.94
N ASN A 265 -18.90 -19.52 -15.78
CA ASN A 265 -18.39 -18.14 -15.67
C ASN A 265 -16.87 -18.11 -15.85
N PHE A 266 -16.42 -17.56 -16.98
CA PHE A 266 -15.01 -17.35 -17.35
C PHE A 266 -14.65 -15.87 -17.38
N SER A 267 -15.31 -15.06 -16.56
CA SER A 267 -15.03 -13.62 -16.46
C SER A 267 -13.59 -13.38 -16.02
N LEU A 268 -12.96 -12.36 -16.60
CA LEU A 268 -11.59 -11.93 -16.31
C LEU A 268 -11.63 -10.77 -15.33
N ARG A 269 -10.91 -10.89 -14.22
CA ARG A 269 -10.59 -9.75 -13.34
C ARG A 269 -9.22 -9.20 -13.71
N LEU A 270 -9.15 -7.93 -14.09
CA LEU A 270 -7.91 -7.18 -14.30
C LEU A 270 -7.73 -6.20 -13.15
N LYS A 271 -6.63 -6.35 -12.41
CA LYS A 271 -6.28 -5.56 -11.23
C LYS A 271 -5.44 -4.34 -11.62
N SER A 272 -5.63 -3.25 -10.89
CA SER A 272 -4.82 -2.03 -11.03
C SER A 272 -4.70 -1.54 -12.48
N VAL A 273 -5.83 -1.16 -13.08
CA VAL A 273 -5.92 -0.76 -14.49
C VAL A 273 -5.00 0.42 -14.81
N ARG A 274 -4.26 0.31 -15.91
CA ARG A 274 -3.32 1.30 -16.44
C ARG A 274 -3.89 2.01 -17.68
N THR A 275 -3.23 3.08 -18.10
CA THR A 275 -3.61 3.85 -19.30
C THR A 275 -3.50 3.01 -20.58
N GLU A 276 -2.48 2.15 -20.64
CA GLU A 276 -2.20 1.21 -21.72
C GLU A 276 -3.22 0.05 -21.83
N ASP A 277 -3.90 -0.29 -20.74
CA ASP A 277 -4.89 -1.37 -20.70
C ASP A 277 -6.17 -1.01 -21.47
N LYS A 278 -6.35 0.26 -21.84
CA LYS A 278 -7.45 0.69 -22.70
C LYS A 278 -7.41 -0.09 -24.02
N GLY A 279 -8.53 -0.70 -24.37
CA GLY A 279 -8.59 -1.51 -25.58
C GLY A 279 -9.87 -2.34 -25.68
N VAL A 280 -9.85 -3.26 -26.63
CA VAL A 280 -10.93 -4.22 -26.85
C VAL A 280 -10.43 -5.59 -26.43
N TYR A 281 -11.17 -6.23 -25.54
CA TYR A 281 -10.86 -7.55 -25.01
C TYR A 281 -11.87 -8.55 -25.56
N MET A 282 -11.42 -9.72 -25.95
CA MET A 282 -12.24 -10.81 -26.47
C MET A 282 -12.05 -12.05 -25.63
N CYS A 283 -13.15 -12.59 -25.12
CA CYS A 283 -13.22 -13.94 -24.58
C CYS A 283 -13.54 -14.90 -25.73
N GLN A 284 -12.72 -15.91 -25.92
CA GLN A 284 -12.91 -16.93 -26.94
C GLN A 284 -12.95 -18.31 -26.29
N VAL A 285 -13.97 -19.10 -26.62
CA VAL A 285 -14.23 -20.42 -26.04
C VAL A 285 -14.25 -21.45 -27.15
N PHE A 286 -13.48 -22.53 -26.98
CA PHE A 286 -13.41 -23.68 -27.87
C PHE A 286 -13.91 -24.94 -27.16
N ALA A 287 -14.82 -25.66 -27.82
CA ALA A 287 -15.38 -26.92 -27.36
C ALA A 287 -15.52 -27.88 -28.55
N GLY A 288 -14.51 -28.72 -28.78
CA GLY A 288 -14.42 -29.54 -30.00
C GLY A 288 -14.43 -28.69 -31.26
N ASP A 289 -15.36 -28.96 -32.18
CA ASP A 289 -15.52 -28.21 -33.44
C ASP A 289 -16.28 -26.87 -33.28
N LEU A 290 -16.76 -26.56 -32.08
CA LEU A 290 -17.50 -25.34 -31.79
C LEU A 290 -16.58 -24.24 -31.26
N SER A 291 -16.75 -23.03 -31.78
CA SER A 291 -16.15 -21.83 -31.19
C SER A 291 -17.18 -20.72 -31.06
N ALA A 292 -17.13 -20.00 -29.95
CA ALA A 292 -17.93 -18.80 -29.73
C ALA A 292 -17.09 -17.76 -28.99
N ASN A 293 -17.45 -16.49 -29.16
CA ASN A 293 -16.72 -15.39 -28.55
C ASN A 293 -17.66 -14.30 -28.02
N ALA A 294 -17.12 -13.47 -27.14
CA ALA A 294 -17.72 -12.21 -26.73
C ALA A 294 -16.65 -11.15 -26.54
N THR A 295 -16.97 -9.92 -26.90
CA THR A 295 -16.05 -8.78 -26.76
C THR A 295 -16.51 -7.82 -25.69
N GLY A 296 -15.57 -7.22 -24.98
CA GLY A 296 -15.77 -6.16 -24.00
C GLY A 296 -14.81 -5.01 -24.30
N VAL A 297 -15.32 -3.77 -24.29
CA VAL A 297 -14.50 -2.57 -24.52
C VAL A 297 -14.18 -1.92 -23.19
N LEU A 298 -12.89 -1.82 -22.89
CA LEU A 298 -12.40 -1.12 -21.71
C LEU A 298 -12.10 0.33 -22.07
N LYS A 299 -12.90 1.25 -21.54
CA LYS A 299 -12.66 2.69 -21.61
C LYS A 299 -12.02 3.15 -20.31
N GLN A 300 -10.93 3.89 -20.47
CA GLN A 300 -10.30 4.57 -19.36
C GLN A 300 -11.07 5.86 -19.01
N MET A 301 -11.31 6.07 -17.72
CA MET A 301 -11.63 7.37 -17.13
C MET A 301 -10.39 7.90 -16.41
N GLY A 302 -10.33 9.20 -16.17
CA GLY A 302 -9.18 9.86 -15.54
C GLY A 302 -8.86 9.32 -14.13
N LEU A 303 -8.10 10.10 -13.35
CA LEU A 303 -7.76 9.72 -11.98
C LEU A 303 -9.01 9.30 -11.18
N SER A 304 -8.90 8.22 -10.42
CA SER A 304 -9.98 7.78 -9.52
C SER A 304 -10.40 8.90 -8.57
N VAL A 305 -11.60 8.82 -8.01
CA VAL A 305 -12.06 9.80 -7.00
C VAL A 305 -11.07 9.89 -5.83
N SER A 306 -10.54 8.75 -5.36
CA SER A 306 -9.56 8.72 -4.27
C SER A 306 -8.25 9.42 -4.63
N HIS A 307 -7.73 9.17 -5.83
CA HIS A 307 -6.57 9.86 -6.38
C HIS A 307 -6.78 11.39 -6.46
N ILE A 308 -7.94 11.83 -6.95
CA ILE A 308 -8.30 13.25 -7.01
C ILE A 308 -8.35 13.86 -5.61
N MET A 309 -8.93 13.15 -4.63
CA MET A 309 -8.99 13.60 -3.24
C MET A 309 -7.59 13.78 -2.65
N VAL A 310 -6.66 12.84 -2.87
CA VAL A 310 -5.26 12.96 -2.41
C VAL A 310 -4.60 14.21 -3.00
N LEU A 311 -4.74 14.45 -4.30
CA LEU A 311 -4.20 15.66 -4.95
C LEU A 311 -4.79 16.95 -4.36
N ILE A 312 -6.11 16.99 -4.13
CA ILE A 312 -6.78 18.13 -3.51
C ILE A 312 -6.22 18.38 -2.11
N PHE A 313 -6.04 17.34 -1.30
CA PHE A 313 -5.47 17.50 0.03
C PHE A 313 -4.01 17.98 -0.01
N CYS A 314 -3.17 17.48 -0.92
CA CYS A 314 -1.79 17.97 -1.07
C CYS A 314 -1.73 19.47 -1.45
N ILE A 315 -2.57 19.90 -2.40
CA ILE A 315 -2.69 21.30 -2.81
C ILE A 315 -3.21 22.15 -1.65
N THR A 316 -4.22 21.66 -0.93
CA THR A 316 -4.82 22.37 0.21
C THR A 316 -3.84 22.49 1.37
N ALA A 317 -3.07 21.44 1.69
CA ALA A 317 -2.02 21.48 2.71
C ALA A 317 -0.97 22.53 2.38
N SER A 318 -0.42 22.48 1.16
CA SER A 318 0.59 23.43 0.68
C SER A 318 0.05 24.87 0.67
N GLY A 319 -1.16 25.07 0.16
CA GLY A 319 -1.83 26.37 0.14
C GLY A 319 -2.09 26.91 1.55
N SER A 320 -2.53 26.05 2.49
CA SER A 320 -2.79 26.44 3.88
C SER A 320 -1.51 26.84 4.62
N ALA A 321 -0.39 26.13 4.41
CA ALA A 321 0.91 26.50 4.97
C ALA A 321 1.36 27.89 4.49
N LEU A 322 1.35 28.12 3.17
CA LEU A 322 1.74 29.42 2.60
C LEU A 322 0.81 30.57 3.03
N LEU A 323 -0.50 30.34 3.01
CA LEU A 323 -1.49 31.35 3.39
C LEU A 323 -1.35 31.75 4.86
N LEU A 324 -1.30 30.78 5.77
CA LEU A 324 -1.18 31.05 7.20
C LEU A 324 0.16 31.71 7.53
N TRP A 325 1.26 31.29 6.91
CA TRP A 325 2.54 31.99 7.03
C TRP A 325 2.45 33.45 6.59
N CYS A 326 1.85 33.72 5.43
CA CYS A 326 1.67 35.07 4.91
C CYS A 326 0.86 35.93 5.89
N LEU A 327 -0.25 35.38 6.42
CA LEU A 327 -1.08 36.05 7.41
C LEU A 327 -0.32 36.34 8.73
N ILE A 328 0.51 35.39 9.20
CA ILE A 328 1.38 35.58 10.37
C ILE A 328 2.38 36.70 10.09
N TYR A 329 3.06 36.66 8.94
CA TYR A 329 4.05 37.64 8.54
C TYR A 329 3.45 39.05 8.49
N CYS A 330 2.33 39.23 7.77
CA CYS A 330 1.62 40.50 7.67
C CYS A 330 1.17 41.02 9.03
N ARG A 331 0.57 40.18 9.89
CA ARG A 331 0.12 40.60 11.23
C ARG A 331 1.29 40.90 12.18
N SER A 332 2.42 40.20 12.02
CA SER A 332 3.60 40.40 12.86
C SER A 332 4.29 41.75 12.66
N GLN A 333 4.08 42.42 11.52
CA GLN A 333 4.60 43.77 11.27
C GLN A 333 3.84 44.86 12.05
N PHE A 334 2.64 44.56 12.55
CA PHE A 334 1.79 45.52 13.28
C PHE A 334 1.69 45.18 14.78
N ILE A 335 2.73 44.59 15.38
CA ILE A 335 2.76 44.24 16.81
C ILE A 335 2.97 45.53 17.64
N THR A 336 1.86 46.21 17.92
CA THR A 336 1.78 47.29 18.93
C THR A 336 0.62 47.09 19.91
N ASP A 337 -0.26 46.10 19.69
CA ASP A 337 -1.50 45.86 20.44
C ASP A 337 -1.56 44.42 21.01
N PRO A 338 -1.89 44.21 22.31
CA PRO A 338 -2.08 42.89 22.91
C PRO A 338 -3.11 42.00 22.20
N ILE A 339 -4.12 42.57 21.54
CA ILE A 339 -5.10 41.82 20.73
C ILE A 339 -4.42 41.21 19.49
N ALA A 340 -3.51 41.95 18.85
CA ALA A 340 -2.76 41.47 17.70
C ALA A 340 -1.87 40.27 18.08
N THR A 341 -1.27 40.28 19.28
CA THR A 341 -0.45 39.18 19.81
C THR A 341 -1.27 37.89 20.00
N LYS A 342 -2.50 37.98 20.51
CA LYS A 342 -3.39 36.82 20.65
C LYS A 342 -3.77 36.20 19.30
N HIS A 343 -4.01 37.03 18.29
CA HIS A 343 -4.31 36.55 16.94
C HIS A 343 -3.10 35.85 16.30
N VAL A 344 -1.90 36.42 16.42
CA VAL A 344 -0.66 35.80 15.91
C VAL A 344 -0.41 34.45 16.58
N ARG A 345 -0.65 34.32 17.90
CA ARG A 345 -0.54 33.04 18.61
C ARG A 345 -1.54 32.01 18.09
N THR A 346 -2.80 32.41 17.94
CA THR A 346 -3.86 31.53 17.40
C THR A 346 -3.52 31.05 15.99
N LEU A 347 -3.04 31.96 15.15
CA LEU A 347 -2.65 31.68 13.77
C LEU A 347 -1.40 30.80 13.72
N GLY A 348 -0.46 30.97 14.65
CA GLY A 348 0.71 30.11 14.81
C GLY A 348 0.34 28.66 15.16
N VAL A 349 -0.59 28.45 16.09
CA VAL A 349 -1.11 27.11 16.40
C VAL A 349 -1.82 26.52 15.18
N LEU A 350 -2.67 27.31 14.51
CA LEU A 350 -3.36 26.86 13.30
C LEU A 350 -2.37 26.47 12.19
N HIS A 351 -1.27 27.22 12.04
CA HIS A 351 -0.21 26.95 11.07
C HIS A 351 0.55 25.65 11.37
N ALA A 352 0.76 25.33 12.65
CA ALA A 352 1.39 24.09 13.04
C ALA A 352 0.47 22.87 12.83
N PHE A 353 -0.84 22.99 13.07
CA PHE A 353 -1.75 21.84 12.99
C PHE A 353 -2.40 21.65 11.61
N LEU A 354 -2.95 22.70 11.00
CA LEU A 354 -3.84 22.55 9.84
C LEU A 354 -3.17 21.89 8.62
N PRO A 355 -2.00 22.34 8.14
CA PRO A 355 -1.34 21.70 7.00
C PRO A 355 -0.98 20.23 7.29
N ASN A 356 -0.59 19.92 8.53
CA ASN A 356 -0.17 18.58 8.94
C ASN A 356 -1.34 17.60 9.08
N ILE A 357 -2.48 18.06 9.62
CA ILE A 357 -3.71 17.25 9.65
C ILE A 357 -4.19 16.96 8.23
N ILE A 358 -4.12 17.95 7.32
CA ILE A 358 -4.49 17.75 5.92
C ILE A 358 -3.54 16.74 5.26
N MET A 359 -2.23 16.84 5.47
CA MET A 359 -1.25 15.86 4.97
C MET A 359 -1.50 14.47 5.57
N PHE A 360 -1.82 14.36 6.85
CA PHE A 360 -2.19 13.09 7.48
C PHE A 360 -3.36 12.44 6.74
N VAL A 361 -4.44 13.19 6.46
CA VAL A 361 -5.59 12.66 5.70
C VAL A 361 -5.19 12.24 4.29
N ALA A 362 -4.32 13.00 3.61
CA ALA A 362 -3.80 12.64 2.30
C ALA A 362 -3.04 11.30 2.33
N PHE A 363 -2.18 11.09 3.32
CA PHE A 363 -1.42 9.84 3.48
C PHE A 363 -2.31 8.65 3.87
N VAL A 364 -3.36 8.87 4.69
CA VAL A 364 -4.34 7.82 4.99
C VAL A 364 -5.06 7.38 3.72
N LEU A 365 -5.56 8.32 2.92
CA LEU A 365 -6.26 8.00 1.67
C LEU A 365 -5.34 7.31 0.68
N TRP A 366 -4.11 7.79 0.53
CA TRP A 366 -3.09 7.12 -0.27
C TRP A 366 -2.80 5.70 0.21
N GLY A 367 -2.73 5.48 1.52
CA GLY A 367 -2.52 4.16 2.10
C GLY A 367 -3.66 3.18 1.85
N VAL A 368 -4.91 3.66 1.87
CA VAL A 368 -6.09 2.84 1.55
C VAL A 368 -6.12 2.45 0.07
N THR A 369 -5.66 3.32 -0.81
CA THR A 369 -5.70 3.05 -2.25
C THR A 369 -4.51 2.22 -2.71
N GLU A 370 -3.29 2.60 -2.31
CA GLU A 370 -2.07 2.16 -3.00
C GLU A 370 -0.82 2.05 -2.14
N GLY A 371 -0.82 2.64 -0.94
CA GLY A 371 0.33 2.66 -0.05
C GLY A 371 0.57 1.32 0.62
N PHE A 372 1.84 1.02 0.92
CA PHE A 372 2.13 -0.14 1.76
C PHE A 372 1.81 0.19 3.21
N LEU A 373 1.28 -0.80 3.93
CA LEU A 373 0.84 -0.66 5.32
C LEU A 373 1.94 -0.03 6.22
N TYR A 374 3.19 -0.46 6.05
CA TYR A 374 4.31 0.06 6.84
C TYR A 374 4.71 1.51 6.48
N GLU A 375 4.58 1.91 5.21
CA GLU A 375 4.84 3.28 4.74
C GLU A 375 3.77 4.22 5.28
N THR A 376 2.51 3.85 5.08
CA THR A 376 1.36 4.63 5.52
C THR A 376 1.38 4.84 7.03
N VAL A 377 1.52 3.79 7.82
CA VAL A 377 1.51 3.90 9.30
C VAL A 377 2.63 4.81 9.80
N SER A 378 3.84 4.68 9.23
CA SER A 378 5.00 5.50 9.63
C SER A 378 4.79 6.98 9.27
N CYS A 379 4.39 7.28 8.02
CA CYS A 379 4.14 8.65 7.57
C CYS A 379 2.96 9.30 8.32
N CYS A 380 1.89 8.53 8.58
CA CYS A 380 0.73 9.03 9.32
C CYS A 380 1.07 9.39 10.76
N ALA A 381 1.85 8.55 11.47
CA ALA A 381 2.29 8.85 12.84
C ALA A 381 3.12 10.14 12.89
N LEU A 382 4.08 10.28 11.98
CA LEU A 382 4.86 11.50 11.82
C LEU A 382 3.97 12.74 11.70
N TYR A 383 2.99 12.75 10.78
CA TYR A 383 2.14 13.94 10.58
C TYR A 383 1.19 14.25 11.74
N ILE A 384 0.82 13.26 12.56
CA ILE A 384 0.08 13.49 13.82
C ILE A 384 0.96 14.18 14.86
N GLN A 385 2.24 13.80 14.92
CA GLN A 385 3.18 14.22 15.95
C GLN A 385 3.82 15.58 15.63
N ARG A 386 4.18 15.78 14.37
CA ARG A 386 4.84 16.97 13.82
C ARG A 386 4.36 18.34 14.28
N PRO A 387 3.05 18.61 14.52
CA PRO A 387 2.62 19.88 15.10
C PRO A 387 3.30 20.21 16.43
N LEU A 388 3.60 19.22 17.27
CA LEU A 388 4.26 19.42 18.57
C LEU A 388 5.70 19.92 18.39
N MET A 389 6.49 19.28 17.52
CA MET A 389 7.82 19.76 17.12
C MET A 389 7.81 21.17 16.54
N LEU A 390 6.82 21.49 15.69
CA LEU A 390 6.71 22.84 15.12
C LEU A 390 6.37 23.88 16.19
N ILE A 391 5.53 23.55 17.17
CA ILE A 391 5.21 24.45 18.29
C ILE A 391 6.43 24.69 19.17
N TYR A 392 7.26 23.66 19.41
CA TYR A 392 8.51 23.81 20.17
C TYR A 392 9.46 24.84 19.55
N VAL A 393 9.56 24.85 18.21
CA VAL A 393 10.42 25.79 17.47
C VAL A 393 9.72 27.15 17.21
N ALA A 394 8.40 27.23 17.38
CA ALA A 394 7.62 28.39 17.00
C ALA A 394 8.03 29.66 17.78
N PRO A 395 8.49 30.73 17.11
CA PRO A 395 8.98 31.93 17.79
C PRO A 395 7.86 32.81 18.38
N TYR A 396 6.59 32.44 18.18
CA TYR A 396 5.41 33.24 18.57
C TYR A 396 4.52 32.55 19.62
N LEU A 397 4.86 31.33 20.02
CA LEU A 397 4.11 30.54 20.99
C LEU A 397 4.87 30.54 22.32
N GLU A 398 4.13 30.59 23.43
CA GLU A 398 4.72 30.39 24.75
C GLU A 398 5.24 28.95 24.87
N HIS A 399 6.33 28.80 25.61
CA HIS A 399 7.12 27.57 25.70
C HIS A 399 6.23 26.37 26.09
N MET A 400 6.18 25.36 25.22
CA MET A 400 5.62 24.05 25.58
C MET A 400 6.61 23.33 26.50
N SER A 401 6.10 22.66 27.53
CA SER A 401 6.91 21.88 28.48
C SER A 401 7.70 20.77 27.76
N ASP A 402 8.95 20.54 28.16
CA ASP A 402 9.81 19.44 27.67
C ASP A 402 9.15 18.06 27.71
N LEU A 403 8.19 17.87 28.60
CA LEU A 403 7.36 16.66 28.71
C LEU A 403 6.57 16.35 27.43
N ALA A 404 6.16 17.37 26.65
CA ALA A 404 5.44 17.17 25.41
C ALA A 404 6.33 16.51 24.34
N LEU A 405 7.57 16.98 24.22
CA LEU A 405 8.57 16.44 23.31
C LEU A 405 8.96 14.99 23.67
N GLN A 406 9.08 14.70 24.97
CA GLN A 406 9.33 13.34 25.44
C GLN A 406 8.16 12.39 25.15
N SER A 407 6.91 12.88 25.29
CA SER A 407 5.72 12.10 24.94
C SER A 407 5.60 11.86 23.43
N GLU A 408 6.04 12.83 22.62
CA GLU A 408 6.09 12.73 21.17
C GLU A 408 7.09 11.65 20.71
N TYR A 409 8.33 11.73 21.19
CA TYR A 409 9.36 10.73 20.95
C TYR A 409 8.91 9.31 21.34
N PHE A 410 8.30 9.17 22.52
CA PHE A 410 7.82 7.89 23.02
C PHE A 410 6.75 7.28 22.10
N LEU A 411 5.76 8.07 21.71
CA LEU A 411 4.68 7.61 20.84
C LEU A 411 5.23 7.17 19.47
N GLU A 412 6.22 7.88 18.93
CA GLU A 412 6.81 7.54 17.64
C GLU A 412 7.57 6.23 17.69
N ILE A 413 8.32 6.02 18.77
CA ILE A 413 9.03 4.76 19.02
C ILE A 413 8.07 3.57 19.09
N VAL A 414 6.94 3.73 19.77
CA VAL A 414 5.95 2.66 19.90
C VAL A 414 5.39 2.28 18.53
N VAL A 415 5.05 3.28 17.70
CA VAL A 415 4.58 3.03 16.34
C VAL A 415 5.67 2.35 15.52
N TYR A 416 6.88 2.91 15.49
CA TYR A 416 8.00 2.38 14.72
C TYR A 416 8.32 0.92 15.07
N SER A 417 8.41 0.61 16.37
CA SER A 417 8.59 -0.76 16.87
C SER A 417 7.49 -1.70 16.42
N SER A 418 6.23 -1.26 16.49
CA SER A 418 5.08 -2.07 16.10
C SER A 418 5.12 -2.43 14.62
N VAL A 419 5.54 -1.49 13.76
CA VAL A 419 5.66 -1.73 12.32
C VAL A 419 6.84 -2.66 12.00
N ILE A 420 8.01 -2.47 12.62
CA ILE A 420 9.15 -3.39 12.43
C ILE A 420 8.80 -4.80 12.89
N PHE A 421 8.20 -4.92 14.08
CA PHE A 421 7.81 -6.21 14.62
C PHE A 421 6.79 -6.92 13.71
N SER A 422 5.81 -6.19 13.19
CA SER A 422 4.85 -6.72 12.21
C SER A 422 5.55 -7.26 10.95
N LYS A 423 6.53 -6.51 10.40
CA LYS A 423 7.34 -6.98 9.26
C LYS A 423 8.16 -8.21 9.61
N ALA A 424 8.83 -8.22 10.76
CA ALA A 424 9.64 -9.33 11.24
C ALA A 424 8.79 -10.60 11.44
N LEU A 425 7.58 -10.46 11.99
CA LEU A 425 6.62 -11.55 12.14
C LEU A 425 6.19 -12.14 10.78
N GLY A 426 5.95 -11.27 9.80
CA GLY A 426 5.60 -11.69 8.44
C GLY A 426 6.69 -12.49 7.72
N THR A 427 7.97 -12.25 8.05
CA THR A 427 9.12 -12.96 7.48
C THR A 427 9.67 -14.08 8.40
N MET A 428 9.02 -14.36 9.53
CA MET A 428 9.51 -15.34 10.52
C MET A 428 9.76 -16.74 9.96
N VAL A 429 8.98 -17.16 8.95
CA VAL A 429 9.10 -18.49 8.33
C VAL A 429 10.46 -18.69 7.64
N HIS A 430 11.15 -17.61 7.25
CA HIS A 430 12.43 -17.66 6.55
C HIS A 430 13.66 -17.54 7.47
N TYR A 431 13.48 -17.27 8.76
CA TYR A 431 14.59 -17.14 9.71
C TYR A 431 14.98 -18.49 10.33
N ASP A 432 16.25 -18.61 10.73
CA ASP A 432 16.73 -19.72 11.56
C ASP A 432 16.06 -19.69 12.94
N ASP A 433 15.93 -20.85 13.59
CA ASP A 433 15.23 -20.99 14.88
C ASP A 433 15.79 -20.06 15.98
N PHE A 434 17.11 -19.84 15.98
CA PHE A 434 17.76 -18.93 16.92
C PHE A 434 17.31 -17.48 16.73
N ASP A 435 17.21 -17.02 15.47
CA ASP A 435 16.85 -15.65 15.14
C ASP A 435 15.38 -15.37 15.45
N ARG A 436 14.49 -16.35 15.20
CA ARG A 436 13.06 -16.25 15.59
C ARG A 436 12.91 -16.01 17.09
N VAL A 437 13.62 -16.78 17.90
CA VAL A 437 13.58 -16.64 19.37
C VAL A 437 14.13 -15.29 19.80
N MET A 438 15.24 -14.84 19.21
CA MET A 438 15.82 -13.53 19.51
C MET A 438 14.91 -12.36 19.14
N ILE A 439 14.19 -12.41 18.01
CA ILE A 439 13.21 -11.40 17.63
C ILE A 439 12.10 -11.30 18.68
N ILE A 440 11.52 -12.44 19.06
CA ILE A 440 10.41 -12.50 20.03
C ILE A 440 10.86 -11.95 21.40
N ILE A 441 12.05 -12.36 21.88
CA ILE A 441 12.59 -11.88 23.16
C ILE A 441 12.84 -10.37 23.09
N THR A 442 13.51 -9.89 22.04
CA THR A 442 13.85 -8.47 21.88
C THR A 442 12.59 -7.60 21.82
N ALA A 443 11.59 -8.02 21.04
CA ALA A 443 10.30 -7.33 20.97
C ALA A 443 9.57 -7.34 22.33
N GLY A 444 9.57 -8.48 23.04
CA GLY A 444 8.98 -8.57 24.38
C GLY A 444 9.65 -7.63 25.39
N VAL A 445 10.98 -7.51 25.35
CA VAL A 445 11.72 -6.56 26.19
C VAL A 445 11.37 -5.12 25.84
N ILE A 446 11.31 -4.77 24.55
CA ILE A 446 10.92 -3.42 24.11
C ILE A 446 9.51 -3.07 24.60
N ILE A 447 8.53 -3.97 24.41
CA ILE A 447 7.15 -3.76 24.86
C ILE A 447 7.11 -3.55 26.38
N LEU A 448 7.81 -4.38 27.15
CA LEU A 448 7.87 -4.26 28.60
C LEU A 448 8.44 -2.90 29.03
N LEU A 449 9.56 -2.48 28.45
CA LEU A 449 10.19 -1.19 28.75
C LEU A 449 9.27 -0.01 28.37
N CYS A 450 8.58 -0.10 27.23
CA CYS A 450 7.61 0.90 26.81
C CYS A 450 6.44 1.02 27.80
N VAL A 451 5.90 -0.11 28.30
CA VAL A 451 4.83 -0.10 29.31
C VAL A 451 5.31 0.55 30.60
N ILE A 452 6.52 0.24 31.08
CA ILE A 452 7.08 0.84 32.29
C ILE A 452 7.25 2.36 32.11
N TYR A 453 7.78 2.79 30.96
CA TYR A 453 7.96 4.21 30.66
C TYR A 453 6.62 4.95 30.52
N PHE A 454 5.62 4.32 29.92
CA PHE A 454 4.26 4.88 29.83
C PHE A 454 3.63 5.07 31.22
N ILE A 455 3.81 4.09 32.12
CA ILE A 455 3.37 4.21 33.51
C ILE A 455 4.04 5.42 34.19
N TYR A 456 5.35 5.61 33.98
CA TYR A 456 6.06 6.79 34.48
C TYR A 456 5.43 8.11 33.97
N LEU A 457 5.21 8.24 32.66
CA LEU A 457 4.58 9.43 32.07
C LEU A 457 3.16 9.69 32.62
N LEU A 458 2.38 8.63 32.88
CA LEU A 458 1.06 8.76 33.49
C LEU A 458 1.13 9.21 34.95
N THR A 459 2.15 8.77 35.68
CA THR A 459 2.34 9.15 37.09
C THR A 459 2.83 10.59 37.25
N GLU A 460 3.61 11.12 36.31
CA GLU A 460 4.11 12.50 36.33
C GLU A 460 2.98 13.52 36.20
N LYS A 461 1.93 13.16 35.45
CA LYS A 461 0.73 13.98 35.26
C LYS A 461 -0.19 14.08 36.47
N LYS A 462 -0.02 13.20 37.46
CA LYS A 462 -0.72 13.31 38.73
C LYS A 462 0.24 13.92 39.74
N GLU A 463 0.03 15.19 40.09
CA GLU A 463 0.42 15.67 41.42
C GLU A 463 -0.17 14.68 42.43
N MET A 464 0.66 13.76 42.89
CA MET A 464 0.26 12.78 43.88
C MET A 464 0.15 13.58 45.17
N SER A 465 -1.08 14.00 45.49
CA SER A 465 -1.45 14.85 46.63
C SER A 465 -1.02 14.30 48.00
N CYS A 466 -0.38 13.14 48.04
CA CYS A 466 0.34 12.61 49.20
C CYS A 466 1.73 13.26 49.28
N HIS A 467 1.76 14.49 49.80
CA HIS A 467 2.99 15.21 50.14
C HIS A 467 3.66 14.51 51.33
N GLY A 468 4.54 13.55 51.04
CA GLY A 468 5.27 12.79 52.05
C GLY A 468 6.61 12.28 51.51
N GLN A 469 7.60 12.17 52.40
CA GLN A 469 9.00 11.84 52.09
C GLN A 469 9.17 10.49 51.35
N ILE A 470 8.23 9.56 51.54
CA ILE A 470 8.18 8.26 50.84
C ILE A 470 7.74 8.43 49.38
N SER A 471 6.80 9.35 49.10
CA SER A 471 6.35 9.66 47.74
C SER A 471 7.50 10.26 46.91
N GLU A 472 8.24 11.20 47.48
CA GLU A 472 9.42 11.78 46.83
C GLU A 472 10.55 10.75 46.61
N TRP A 473 10.78 9.86 47.57
CA TRP A 473 11.77 8.79 47.40
C TRP A 473 11.39 7.81 46.29
N ILE A 474 10.12 7.38 46.24
CA ILE A 474 9.60 6.52 45.16
C ILE A 474 9.70 7.24 43.82
N TRP A 475 9.33 8.53 43.77
CA TRP A 475 9.41 9.36 42.58
C TRP A 475 10.85 9.44 42.06
N GLY A 476 11.80 9.76 42.92
CA GLY A 476 13.22 9.80 42.56
C GLY A 476 13.75 8.48 42.02
N LYS A 477 13.29 7.33 42.55
CA LYS A 477 13.65 6.01 41.99
C LYS A 477 12.99 5.76 40.64
N LEU A 478 11.73 6.13 40.47
CA LEU A 478 11.00 5.96 39.22
C LEU A 478 11.59 6.82 38.10
N THR A 479 11.99 8.06 38.40
CA THR A 479 12.67 8.95 37.45
C THR A 479 14.00 8.37 36.97
N VAL A 480 14.80 7.77 37.87
CA VAL A 480 16.06 7.11 37.49
C VAL A 480 15.83 5.91 36.59
N VAL A 481 14.80 5.10 36.88
CA VAL A 481 14.41 3.96 36.04
C VAL A 481 13.91 4.42 34.66
N ALA A 482 13.07 5.46 34.61
CA ALA A 482 12.57 6.03 33.36
C ALA A 482 13.71 6.59 32.49
N ALA A 483 14.67 7.29 33.10
CA ALA A 483 15.87 7.76 32.40
C ALA A 483 16.65 6.58 31.80
N PHE A 484 16.88 5.52 32.58
CA PHE A 484 17.57 4.31 32.09
C PHE A 484 16.85 3.66 30.90
N ILE A 485 15.52 3.58 30.96
CA ILE A 485 14.69 3.07 29.86
C ILE A 485 14.87 3.92 28.61
N ALA A 486 14.79 5.25 28.73
CA ALA A 486 14.95 6.18 27.61
C ALA A 486 16.33 6.06 26.92
N PHE A 487 17.37 5.60 27.63
CA PHE A 487 18.69 5.34 27.03
C PHE A 487 18.78 4.01 26.28
N ILE A 488 18.20 2.95 26.83
CA ILE A 488 18.31 1.60 26.25
C ILE A 488 17.39 1.43 25.05
N LEU A 489 16.22 2.06 25.09
CA LEU A 489 15.16 1.86 24.11
C LEU A 489 15.62 2.05 22.65
N PRO A 490 16.28 3.15 22.24
CA PRO A 490 16.74 3.31 20.85
C PRO A 490 17.77 2.25 20.42
N SER A 491 18.65 1.80 21.32
CA SER A 491 19.62 0.74 21.00
C SER A 491 18.94 -0.62 20.75
N LEU A 492 17.92 -0.95 21.53
CA LEU A 492 17.10 -2.14 21.31
C LEU A 492 16.31 -2.07 20.00
N HIS A 493 15.88 -0.88 19.57
CA HIS A 493 15.19 -0.69 18.29
C HIS A 493 16.10 -0.92 17.09
N VAL A 494 17.33 -0.37 17.12
CA VAL A 494 18.34 -0.64 16.08
C VAL A 494 18.65 -2.14 16.03
N THR A 495 18.71 -2.79 17.20
CA THR A 495 18.89 -4.25 17.29
C THR A 495 17.72 -5.01 16.68
N LEU A 496 16.48 -4.64 16.99
CA LEU A 496 15.28 -5.27 16.43
C LEU A 496 15.24 -5.12 14.91
N LEU A 497 15.54 -3.92 14.39
CA LEU A 497 15.67 -3.68 12.95
C LEU A 497 16.74 -4.59 12.34
N TYR A 498 17.91 -4.65 12.96
CA TYR A 498 19.04 -5.45 12.47
C TYR A 498 18.73 -6.95 12.40
N ILE A 499 18.05 -7.51 13.41
CA ILE A 499 17.62 -8.92 13.41
C ILE A 499 16.48 -9.12 12.39
N ALA A 500 15.55 -8.16 12.29
CA ALA A 500 14.42 -8.22 11.36
C ALA A 500 14.81 -8.22 9.88
N PHE A 501 16.07 -7.92 9.54
CA PHE A 501 16.61 -7.98 8.17
C PHE A 501 17.75 -9.00 8.01
N GLY A 502 17.87 -9.98 8.92
CA GLY A 502 18.63 -11.22 8.67
C GLY A 502 20.14 -11.18 8.95
N ALA A 503 20.64 -10.18 9.67
CA ALA A 503 22.02 -10.17 10.13
C ALA A 503 22.08 -10.65 11.58
N ALA A 504 22.28 -11.95 11.82
CA ALA A 504 22.19 -12.51 13.18
C ALA A 504 23.40 -12.19 14.08
N ARG A 505 24.61 -12.12 13.51
CA ARG A 505 25.87 -12.16 14.30
C ARG A 505 26.40 -10.81 14.79
N GLY A 506 26.00 -9.69 14.18
CA GLY A 506 26.44 -8.34 14.60
C GLY A 506 25.48 -7.64 15.57
N GLY A 507 24.23 -8.09 15.69
CA GLY A 507 23.15 -7.35 16.33
C GLY A 507 23.26 -7.37 17.84
N VAL A 508 23.75 -8.49 18.38
CA VAL A 508 24.04 -8.66 19.81
C VAL A 508 25.16 -7.70 20.25
N PHE A 509 26.16 -7.46 19.41
CA PHE A 509 27.22 -6.48 19.71
C PHE A 509 26.65 -5.06 19.72
N VAL A 510 25.75 -4.73 18.80
CA VAL A 510 25.05 -3.44 18.78
C VAL A 510 24.16 -3.24 20.02
N ALA A 511 23.41 -4.28 20.40
CA ALA A 511 22.51 -4.26 21.55
C ALA A 511 23.22 -4.06 22.90
N ILE A 512 24.50 -4.43 23.00
CA ILE A 512 25.29 -4.36 24.24
C ILE A 512 26.19 -3.13 24.25
N ILE A 513 26.93 -2.87 23.17
CA ILE A 513 27.97 -1.84 23.14
C ILE A 513 27.35 -0.44 23.12
N PHE A 514 26.34 -0.19 22.28
CA PHE A 514 25.75 1.14 22.14
C PHE A 514 25.09 1.64 23.44
N PRO A 515 24.19 0.89 24.11
CA PRO A 515 23.56 1.39 25.33
C PRO A 515 24.55 1.55 26.48
N ILE A 516 25.56 0.68 26.59
CA ILE A 516 26.63 0.84 27.58
C ILE A 516 27.43 2.11 27.32
N SER A 517 27.83 2.34 26.06
CA SER A 517 28.63 3.51 25.69
C SER A 517 27.86 4.83 25.88
N PHE A 518 26.56 4.85 25.54
CA PHE A 518 25.69 6.00 25.79
C PHE A 518 25.46 6.25 27.29
N PHE A 519 25.25 5.18 28.06
CA PHE A 519 25.07 5.26 29.51
C PHE A 519 26.32 5.81 30.22
N VAL A 520 27.51 5.29 29.88
CA VAL A 520 28.78 5.77 30.43
C VAL A 520 28.99 7.25 30.08
N SER A 521 28.67 7.67 28.86
CA SER A 521 28.77 9.07 28.42
C SER A 521 27.83 10.00 29.21
N PHE A 522 26.59 9.57 29.48
CA PHE A 522 25.63 10.34 30.28
C PHE A 522 26.02 10.46 31.76
N PHE A 523 26.50 9.37 32.38
CA PHE A 523 26.97 9.42 33.78
C PHE A 523 28.18 10.34 33.94
N CYS A 524 29.11 10.32 32.99
CA CYS A 524 30.22 11.28 32.96
C CYS A 524 29.73 12.73 32.87
N LEU A 525 28.68 13.01 32.10
CA LEU A 525 28.08 14.35 32.00
C LEU A 525 27.49 14.82 33.35
N VAL A 526 26.75 13.94 34.04
CA VAL A 526 26.09 14.26 35.32
C VAL A 526 27.12 14.49 36.45
N ASP A 527 28.18 13.69 36.52
CA ASP A 527 29.22 13.86 37.55
C ASP A 527 30.12 15.09 37.30
N LEU A 528 30.37 15.47 36.04
CA LEU A 528 31.12 16.70 35.69
C LEU A 528 30.32 17.98 35.95
N ASN A 529 28.99 17.89 36.05
CA ASN A 529 28.10 19.02 36.36
C ASN A 529 28.17 19.48 37.83
N LYS A 530 28.92 18.76 38.68
CA LYS A 530 29.27 19.18 40.05
C LYS A 530 30.47 20.15 40.10
N GLY A 531 31.10 20.47 38.96
CA GLY A 531 32.26 21.36 38.82
C GLY A 531 31.96 22.72 38.17
N LYS A 532 32.92 23.66 38.25
CA LYS A 532 32.83 25.05 37.74
C LYS A 532 32.34 25.14 36.29
N PHE A 533 31.64 26.24 35.95
CA PHE A 533 31.01 26.59 34.66
C PHE A 533 31.78 26.20 33.37
N CYS A 534 33.11 26.33 33.34
CA CYS A 534 33.96 25.95 32.19
C CYS A 534 34.05 24.42 31.96
N SER A 535 33.89 23.63 33.02
CA SER A 535 33.82 22.16 32.98
C SER A 535 32.52 21.65 32.36
N VAL A 536 31.42 22.40 32.52
CA VAL A 536 30.09 22.02 32.05
C VAL A 536 29.98 22.16 30.53
N LEU A 537 30.48 23.26 29.96
CA LEU A 537 30.47 23.48 28.51
C LEU A 537 31.34 22.44 27.78
N LEU A 538 32.55 22.18 28.27
CA LEU A 538 33.46 21.17 27.70
C LEU A 538 32.86 19.76 27.79
N SER A 539 32.23 19.42 28.92
CA SER A 539 31.52 18.15 29.11
C SER A 539 30.34 17.99 28.16
N LYS A 540 29.56 19.06 27.96
CA LYS A 540 28.44 19.08 27.00
C LYS A 540 28.93 18.92 25.57
N THR A 541 29.96 19.65 25.15
CA THR A 541 30.56 19.50 23.81
C THR A 541 31.13 18.10 23.59
N ALA A 542 31.78 17.50 24.60
CA ALA A 542 32.30 16.13 24.53
C ALA A 542 31.17 15.08 24.40
N TRP A 543 30.09 15.23 25.16
CA TRP A 543 28.93 14.32 25.10
C TRP A 543 28.23 14.39 23.74
N ILE A 544 28.09 15.60 23.20
CA ILE A 544 27.46 15.83 21.90
C ILE A 544 28.32 15.28 20.75
N THR A 545 29.63 15.55 20.77
CA THR A 545 30.56 15.02 19.76
C THR A 545 30.61 13.49 19.81
N PHE A 546 30.67 12.90 21.00
CA PHE A 546 30.54 11.45 21.19
C PHE A 546 29.25 10.93 20.56
N THR A 547 28.12 11.60 20.82
CA THR A 547 26.85 11.13 20.29
C THR A 547 26.76 11.26 18.76
N PHE A 548 27.25 12.36 18.19
CA PHE A 548 27.32 12.51 16.74
C PHE A 548 28.16 11.40 16.09
N ILE A 549 29.31 11.06 16.68
CA ILE A 549 30.13 9.94 16.23
C ILE A 549 29.34 8.63 16.30
N MET A 550 28.63 8.39 17.40
CA MET A 550 27.79 7.19 17.53
C MET A 550 26.66 7.15 16.48
N MET A 551 26.07 8.30 16.10
CA MET A 551 25.11 8.35 14.98
C MET A 551 25.74 7.92 13.67
N VAL A 552 26.93 8.45 13.35
CA VAL A 552 27.64 8.09 12.12
C VAL A 552 27.94 6.60 12.09
N VAL A 553 28.35 6.02 13.22
CA VAL A 553 28.60 4.57 13.33
C VAL A 553 27.31 3.77 13.15
N VAL A 554 26.20 4.18 13.78
CA VAL A 554 24.89 3.52 13.59
C VAL A 554 24.45 3.59 12.12
N ILE A 555 24.62 4.74 11.47
CA ILE A 555 24.24 4.94 10.06
C ILE A 555 25.10 4.09 9.12
N ASP A 556 26.43 4.12 9.27
CA ASP A 556 27.36 3.29 8.49
C ASP A 556 27.04 1.80 8.67
N PHE A 557 26.71 1.40 9.90
CA PHE A 557 26.30 0.03 10.21
C PHE A 557 24.95 -0.32 9.57
N CYS A 558 23.94 0.56 9.65
CA CYS A 558 22.65 0.37 8.99
C CYS A 558 22.81 0.24 7.46
N ILE A 559 23.66 1.05 6.83
CA ILE A 559 23.94 0.98 5.39
C ILE A 559 24.55 -0.39 5.03
N LYS A 560 25.57 -0.82 5.76
CA LYS A 560 26.24 -2.13 5.53
C LYS A 560 25.32 -3.32 5.76
N THR A 561 24.39 -3.21 6.72
CA THR A 561 23.43 -4.29 7.03
C THR A 561 22.46 -4.52 5.89
N MET A 562 22.00 -3.42 5.28
CA MET A 562 20.90 -3.45 4.35
C MET A 562 21.33 -3.60 2.87
N GLU A 563 22.64 -3.74 2.62
CA GLU A 563 23.21 -3.88 1.28
C GLU A 563 22.73 -5.17 0.55
N ASN A 564 22.20 -6.15 1.31
CA ASN A 564 21.64 -7.40 0.81
C ASN A 564 20.16 -7.32 0.39
N GLU A 565 19.39 -6.30 0.82
CA GLU A 565 17.95 -6.13 0.56
C GLU A 565 17.70 -4.72 0.00
N LYS A 566 18.08 -4.49 -1.26
CA LYS A 566 18.26 -3.13 -1.82
C LYS A 566 16.98 -2.30 -1.96
N ASP A 567 15.82 -2.92 -2.17
CA ASP A 567 14.62 -2.19 -2.60
C ASP A 567 13.73 -1.69 -1.45
N PHE A 568 13.82 -2.29 -0.26
CA PHE A 568 13.00 -1.92 0.91
C PHE A 568 13.78 -1.26 2.04
N ALA A 569 15.11 -1.24 1.93
CA ALA A 569 16.00 -0.82 3.00
C ALA A 569 16.04 0.67 3.28
N ALA A 570 16.07 1.46 2.22
CA ALA A 570 16.41 2.88 2.31
C ALA A 570 15.40 3.66 3.17
N GLY A 571 14.10 3.35 3.06
CA GLY A 571 13.08 3.98 3.90
C GLY A 571 13.25 3.70 5.39
N TRP A 572 13.63 2.47 5.76
CA TRP A 572 13.91 2.12 7.16
C TRP A 572 15.13 2.84 7.72
N ILE A 573 16.18 3.02 6.91
CA ILE A 573 17.36 3.80 7.27
C ILE A 573 16.95 5.25 7.56
N CYS A 574 16.18 5.88 6.66
CA CYS A 574 15.70 7.25 6.85
C CYS A 574 14.86 7.41 8.12
N THR A 575 13.94 6.49 8.40
CA THR A 575 13.15 6.52 9.65
C THR A 575 14.01 6.32 10.89
N THR A 576 15.03 5.46 10.83
CA THR A 576 15.96 5.24 11.95
C THR A 576 16.76 6.50 12.26
N VAL A 577 17.28 7.16 11.21
CA VAL A 577 18.04 8.42 11.35
C VAL A 577 17.16 9.50 11.99
N PHE A 578 15.92 9.64 11.54
CA PHE A 578 14.97 10.58 12.12
C PHE A 578 14.70 10.31 13.60
N GLN A 579 14.33 9.07 13.95
CA GLN A 579 14.03 8.68 15.33
C GLN A 579 15.20 8.97 16.27
N GLN A 580 16.40 8.72 15.76
CA GLN A 580 17.63 8.87 16.51
C GLN A 580 18.02 10.35 16.67
N ALA A 581 17.75 11.21 15.68
CA ALA A 581 17.87 12.67 15.82
C ALA A 581 16.85 13.23 16.83
N LEU A 582 15.60 12.75 16.78
CA LEU A 582 14.54 13.17 17.71
C LEU A 582 14.87 12.80 19.16
N TRP A 583 15.37 11.58 19.38
CA TRP A 583 15.86 11.13 20.68
C TRP A 583 16.89 12.09 21.29
N MET A 584 17.84 12.54 20.46
CA MET A 584 18.89 13.44 20.91
C MET A 584 18.37 14.77 21.39
N ILE A 585 17.38 15.30 20.69
CA ILE A 585 16.75 16.55 21.07
C ILE A 585 15.99 16.37 22.40
N ALA A 586 15.27 15.25 22.55
CA ALA A 586 14.53 14.91 23.77
C ALA A 586 15.44 14.74 25.01
N ILE A 587 16.63 14.13 24.87
CA ILE A 587 17.60 14.02 25.97
C ILE A 587 18.28 15.35 26.25
N TYR A 588 18.69 16.07 25.21
CA TYR A 588 19.43 17.32 25.36
C TYR A 588 18.64 18.32 26.22
N ASN A 589 17.33 18.45 25.96
CA ASN A 589 16.45 19.36 26.68
C ASN A 589 16.30 19.02 28.17
N HIS A 590 16.32 17.74 28.56
CA HIS A 590 16.25 17.34 29.97
C HIS A 590 17.42 17.89 30.81
N SER A 591 18.49 18.36 30.17
CA SER A 591 19.72 18.82 30.84
C SER A 591 19.90 20.35 30.96
N ASN A 592 18.97 21.16 30.44
CA ASN A 592 19.12 22.62 30.38
C ASN A 592 17.83 23.36 30.73
N GLU A 593 17.88 24.17 31.78
CA GLU A 593 16.97 25.31 31.95
C GLU A 593 17.47 26.48 31.08
N ASP A 594 16.61 26.96 30.18
CA ASP A 594 16.69 28.19 29.38
C ASP A 594 17.87 28.37 28.41
N LEU A 595 17.71 27.83 27.18
CA LEU A 595 18.50 28.24 26.01
C LEU A 595 17.74 29.29 25.18
N ASP A 596 18.10 30.56 25.32
CA ASP A 596 17.57 31.66 24.50
C ASP A 596 18.18 31.63 23.09
N LEU A 597 17.68 30.73 22.24
CA LEU A 597 18.08 30.63 20.84
C LEU A 597 17.70 31.93 20.12
N THR A 598 18.67 32.60 19.48
CA THR A 598 18.46 33.90 18.83
C THR A 598 17.24 33.83 17.91
N LEU A 599 16.24 34.69 18.17
CA LEU A 599 14.92 34.74 17.53
C LEU A 599 14.93 34.60 16.00
N THR A 600 15.99 35.10 15.34
CA THR A 600 16.20 34.99 13.89
C THR A 600 16.31 33.53 13.42
N PHE A 601 17.05 32.68 14.13
CA PHE A 601 17.22 31.27 13.75
C PHE A 601 15.94 30.47 13.99
N LYS A 602 15.22 30.73 15.09
CA LYS A 602 13.89 30.12 15.33
C LYS A 602 12.92 30.40 14.18
N LYS A 603 12.89 31.63 13.66
CA LYS A 603 12.03 32.00 12.52
C LYS A 603 12.39 31.24 11.23
N ILE A 604 13.69 31.12 10.90
CA ILE A 604 14.14 30.41 9.70
C ILE A 604 13.82 28.92 9.82
N LEU A 605 14.15 28.32 10.97
CA LEU A 605 13.94 26.89 11.20
C LEU A 605 12.44 26.55 11.20
N TYR A 606 11.62 27.38 11.85
CA TYR A 606 10.17 27.23 11.82
C TYR A 606 9.62 27.35 10.40
N ALA A 607 10.10 28.29 9.57
CA ALA A 607 9.71 28.41 8.16
C ALA A 607 10.08 27.16 7.34
N LEU A 608 11.30 26.64 7.52
CA LEU A 608 11.78 25.44 6.85
C LEU A 608 10.88 24.22 7.17
N GLY A 609 10.57 24.00 8.44
CA GLY A 609 9.71 22.88 8.87
C GLY A 609 8.24 23.07 8.43
N SER A 610 7.64 24.20 8.79
CA SER A 610 6.21 24.45 8.57
C SER A 610 5.79 24.64 7.11
N ILE A 611 6.70 25.10 6.24
CA ILE A 611 6.44 25.34 4.82
C ILE A 611 7.27 24.39 3.97
N GLY A 612 8.60 24.49 4.06
CA GLY A 612 9.52 23.81 3.14
C GLY A 612 9.28 22.30 3.09
N VAL A 613 9.23 21.67 4.26
CA VAL A 613 9.03 20.22 4.34
C VAL A 613 7.59 19.80 4.01
N VAL A 614 6.57 20.61 4.33
CA VAL A 614 5.17 20.33 3.89
C VAL A 614 5.08 20.32 2.37
N LEU A 615 5.63 21.36 1.73
CA LEU A 615 5.59 21.51 0.27
C LEU A 615 6.36 20.39 -0.43
N LEU A 616 7.55 20.04 0.08
CA LEU A 616 8.35 18.95 -0.47
C LEU A 616 7.61 17.62 -0.40
N ASN A 617 7.05 17.27 0.76
CA ASN A 617 6.36 16.00 0.93
C ASN A 617 5.03 15.95 0.17
N ALA A 618 4.31 17.07 0.08
CA ALA A 618 3.11 17.18 -0.76
C ALA A 618 3.46 17.01 -2.24
N ALA A 619 4.52 17.65 -2.72
CA ALA A 619 5.01 17.50 -4.09
C ALA A 619 5.43 16.06 -4.38
N ALA A 620 6.18 15.43 -3.47
CA ALA A 620 6.59 14.04 -3.60
C ALA A 620 5.40 13.08 -3.72
N LEU A 621 4.38 13.22 -2.86
CA LEU A 621 3.17 12.41 -2.91
C LEU A 621 2.36 12.66 -4.20
N MET A 622 2.24 13.91 -4.64
CA MET A 622 1.58 14.24 -5.91
C MET A 622 2.31 13.64 -7.11
N THR A 623 3.64 13.76 -7.15
CA THR A 623 4.47 13.20 -8.22
C THR A 623 4.37 11.67 -8.24
N GLU A 624 4.40 11.01 -7.08
CA GLU A 624 4.24 9.56 -6.97
C GLU A 624 2.90 9.12 -7.57
N MET A 625 1.80 9.80 -7.23
CA MET A 625 0.47 9.50 -7.76
C MET A 625 0.37 9.72 -9.27
N ILE A 626 0.90 10.83 -9.78
CA ILE A 626 0.83 11.15 -11.20
C ILE A 626 1.71 10.19 -12.00
N LEU A 627 2.92 9.90 -11.54
CA LEU A 627 3.85 9.07 -12.29
C LEU A 627 3.41 7.61 -12.30
N LYS A 628 2.87 7.10 -11.19
CA LYS A 628 2.35 5.73 -11.12
C LYS A 628 1.08 5.55 -11.96
N THR A 629 0.21 6.55 -11.99
CA THR A 629 -0.98 6.51 -12.87
C THR A 629 -0.61 6.54 -14.36
N VAL A 630 0.47 7.24 -14.73
CA VAL A 630 0.91 7.35 -16.14
C VAL A 630 1.75 6.15 -16.57
N ASN A 631 2.75 5.77 -15.78
CA ASN A 631 3.78 4.78 -16.13
C ASN A 631 3.46 3.37 -15.61
N GLY A 632 2.48 3.21 -14.71
CA GLY A 632 2.15 1.92 -14.10
C GLY A 632 3.15 1.44 -13.03
N GLU A 633 4.20 2.21 -12.75
CA GLU A 633 5.27 1.92 -11.79
C GLU A 633 5.48 3.08 -10.80
N ARG A 634 5.97 2.75 -9.59
CA ARG A 634 6.28 3.75 -8.56
C ARG A 634 7.48 4.60 -8.98
N ALA A 635 7.43 5.91 -8.72
CA ALA A 635 8.56 6.81 -8.96
C ALA A 635 9.64 6.63 -7.88
N VAL A 636 9.18 6.44 -6.64
CA VAL A 636 10.01 6.16 -5.47
C VAL A 636 9.54 4.84 -4.88
N GLY A 637 10.43 3.83 -4.83
CA GLY A 637 10.09 2.50 -4.31
C GLY A 637 9.48 2.54 -2.90
N ASP A 638 10.02 3.39 -2.03
CA ASP A 638 9.55 3.64 -0.67
C ASP A 638 9.47 5.15 -0.37
N LEU A 639 8.25 5.66 -0.18
CA LEU A 639 8.01 7.09 0.02
C LEU A 639 8.62 7.63 1.34
N ARG A 640 8.94 6.75 2.30
CA ARG A 640 9.64 7.14 3.53
C ARG A 640 11.01 7.74 3.26
N ILE A 641 11.65 7.39 2.15
CA ILE A 641 12.94 7.97 1.75
C ILE A 641 12.82 9.49 1.64
N VAL A 642 11.76 10.00 1.01
CA VAL A 642 11.58 11.44 0.86
C VAL A 642 11.07 12.06 2.16
N VAL A 643 10.04 11.46 2.75
CA VAL A 643 9.34 12.00 3.93
C VAL A 643 10.26 12.05 5.16
N PHE A 644 10.97 10.97 5.49
CA PHE A 644 11.83 10.94 6.67
C PHE A 644 13.18 11.62 6.44
N SER A 645 13.69 11.68 5.20
CA SER A 645 14.91 12.46 4.93
C SER A 645 14.67 13.96 5.10
N SER A 646 13.54 14.48 4.63
CA SER A 646 13.21 15.89 4.77
C SER A 646 13.00 16.28 6.24
N GLU A 647 12.37 15.41 7.04
CA GLU A 647 12.24 15.60 8.49
C GLU A 647 13.56 15.43 9.25
N SER A 648 14.42 14.50 8.82
CA SER A 648 15.77 14.35 9.37
C SER A 648 16.58 15.63 9.17
N ILE A 649 16.50 16.25 8.00
CA ILE A 649 17.18 17.53 7.75
C ILE A 649 16.65 18.62 8.70
N PHE A 650 15.33 18.71 8.88
CA PHE A 650 14.71 19.68 9.79
C PHE A 650 15.14 19.45 11.25
N THR A 651 15.08 18.22 11.74
CA THR A 651 15.43 17.87 13.12
C THR A 651 16.93 17.97 13.38
N LEU A 652 17.79 17.53 12.47
CA LEU A 652 19.24 17.74 12.58
C LEU A 652 19.60 19.22 12.59
N SER A 653 18.91 20.05 11.80
CA SER A 653 19.10 21.50 11.85
C SER A 653 18.73 22.09 13.21
N LEU A 654 17.65 21.60 13.84
CA LEU A 654 17.31 21.97 15.21
C LEU A 654 18.39 21.51 16.21
N LEU A 655 18.84 20.26 16.11
CA LEU A 655 19.87 19.70 16.98
C LEU A 655 21.16 20.53 16.87
N ILE A 656 21.64 20.82 15.66
CA ILE A 656 22.80 21.68 15.42
C ILE A 656 22.62 23.04 16.09
N LEU A 657 21.47 23.68 15.92
CA LEU A 657 21.19 24.97 16.56
C LEU A 657 21.19 24.89 18.09
N LEU A 658 20.65 23.81 18.67
CA LEU A 658 20.70 23.56 20.11
C LEU A 658 22.14 23.36 20.61
N MET A 659 22.99 22.70 19.83
CA MET A 659 24.41 22.48 20.15
C MET A 659 25.22 23.78 20.11
N PHE A 660 25.07 24.58 19.07
CA PHE A 660 25.88 25.79 18.86
C PHE A 660 25.27 27.05 19.48
N GLY A 661 24.03 27.00 19.97
CA GLY A 661 23.34 28.12 20.61
C GLY A 661 24.11 28.72 21.79
N CYS A 662 24.69 27.88 22.66
CA CYS A 662 25.54 28.33 23.77
C CYS A 662 26.78 29.08 23.27
N TRP A 663 27.44 28.57 22.22
CA TRP A 663 28.65 29.16 21.65
C TRP A 663 28.38 30.54 21.01
N ILE A 664 27.24 30.69 20.35
CA ILE A 664 26.79 31.94 19.72
C ILE A 664 26.45 33.00 20.77
N SER A 665 25.79 32.61 21.87
CA SER A 665 25.45 33.52 22.97
C SER A 665 26.69 33.97 23.76
N ASP A 666 27.65 33.07 23.99
CA ASP A 666 28.89 33.40 24.70
C ASP A 666 29.81 34.34 23.91
N MET A 667 29.86 34.24 22.57
CA MET A 667 30.58 35.23 21.75
C MET A 667 30.03 36.66 21.87
N LYS A 668 28.72 36.81 22.18
CA LYS A 668 28.12 38.13 22.46
C LYS A 668 28.44 38.61 23.87
N SER A 669 28.45 37.72 24.87
CA SER A 669 28.81 38.04 26.25
C SER A 669 30.29 38.45 26.38
N LEU A 670 31.19 37.76 25.67
CA LEU A 670 32.63 38.07 25.63
C LEU A 670 32.91 39.46 25.02
N LYS A 671 32.14 39.86 23.99
CA LYS A 671 32.19 41.21 23.42
C LYS A 671 31.72 42.29 24.41
N CYS A 672 30.74 41.99 25.25
CA CYS A 672 30.23 42.90 26.30
C CYS A 672 31.26 43.11 27.43
N CYS A 673 31.96 42.06 27.86
CA CYS A 673 33.06 42.19 28.83
C CYS A 673 34.26 42.96 28.28
N GLN A 674 34.56 42.83 26.98
CA GLN A 674 35.60 43.64 26.32
C GLN A 674 35.20 45.12 26.21
N THR A 675 33.91 45.45 26.06
CA THR A 675 33.44 46.84 26.04
C THR A 675 33.38 47.47 27.44
N GLN A 676 33.05 46.70 28.48
CA GLN A 676 33.09 47.19 29.87
C GLN A 676 34.52 47.44 30.36
N ASN A 677 35.48 46.59 29.97
CA ASN A 677 36.89 46.81 30.32
C ASN A 677 37.53 47.96 29.54
N ALA A 678 37.04 48.30 28.34
CA ALA A 678 37.48 49.49 27.60
C ALA A 678 36.85 50.79 28.13
N ALA A 679 35.65 50.73 28.73
CA ALA A 679 35.00 51.89 29.35
C ALA A 679 35.52 52.20 30.77
N ALA A 680 36.09 51.21 31.48
CA ALA A 680 36.66 51.39 32.81
C ALA A 680 38.11 51.91 32.82
N SER A 681 38.75 52.06 31.65
CA SER A 681 40.12 52.58 31.51
C SER A 681 40.20 54.07 31.15
N ASP A 682 39.09 54.80 31.10
CA ASP A 682 39.05 56.19 30.62
C ASP A 682 38.33 57.16 31.59
N GLU A 683 38.43 56.91 32.90
CA GLU A 683 38.09 57.91 33.93
C GLU A 683 39.33 58.27 34.77
N THR A 684 39.94 59.40 34.43
CA THR A 684 40.89 60.11 35.28
C THR A 684 40.13 60.95 36.32
N PRO A 685 40.41 60.83 37.64
CA PRO A 685 39.86 61.76 38.62
C PRO A 685 40.83 62.91 38.87
N ALA A 686 40.41 64.14 38.52
CA ALA A 686 41.12 65.36 38.89
C ALA A 686 40.51 65.99 40.16
N THR A 687 41.36 66.14 41.19
CA THR A 687 41.44 67.21 42.20
C THR A 687 40.26 67.47 43.18
N GLY A 688 40.46 67.04 44.43
CA GLY A 688 40.67 67.93 45.60
C GLY A 688 39.48 68.66 46.26
N SER A 689 39.11 68.27 47.50
CA SER A 689 39.42 69.03 48.73
C SER A 689 38.65 68.51 49.98
N ASN A 690 39.39 68.44 51.10
CA ASN A 690 38.99 68.49 52.53
C ASN A 690 37.99 67.44 53.07
N GLN A 691 38.16 66.77 54.21
CA GLN A 691 38.90 67.08 55.46
C GLN A 691 38.92 65.81 56.35
N ASN A 692 40.00 65.58 57.10
CA ASN A 692 40.11 64.88 58.41
C ASN A 692 39.63 63.40 58.50
N GLN A 693 40.38 62.40 59.01
CA GLN A 693 41.10 62.34 60.28
C GLN A 693 41.95 61.04 60.37
N ILE A 694 43.24 61.19 60.71
CA ILE A 694 44.06 60.41 61.69
C ILE A 694 43.76 58.90 61.88
N ALA A 695 44.72 58.02 61.52
CA ALA A 695 45.56 57.28 62.48
C ALA A 695 46.42 56.22 61.77
N THR A 696 47.70 56.29 62.10
CA THR A 696 48.85 55.50 61.67
C THR A 696 48.97 54.19 62.45
N GLU A 697 49.43 53.11 61.81
CA GLU A 697 50.34 52.08 62.37
C GLU A 697 50.71 51.11 61.22
N SER A 698 51.80 51.33 60.49
CA SER A 698 53.16 50.83 60.74
C SER A 698 53.26 49.33 61.09
N HIS A 699 53.78 48.53 60.16
CA HIS A 699 55.10 47.93 60.37
C HIS A 699 55.73 47.41 59.06
N GLU A 700 56.99 47.81 58.90
CA GLU A 700 58.07 47.26 58.05
C GLU A 700 58.06 45.71 58.04
N MET A 701 58.62 44.99 57.07
CA MET A 701 60.03 45.07 56.68
C MET A 701 60.28 44.34 55.34
N ASN A 702 60.93 45.11 54.48
CA ASN A 702 61.68 44.83 53.26
C ASN A 702 62.86 43.84 53.54
N PRO A 703 63.83 43.55 52.63
CA PRO A 703 63.95 43.98 51.21
C PRO A 703 64.63 42.90 50.29
N VAL A 704 65.09 43.36 49.11
CA VAL A 704 66.34 42.95 48.41
C VAL A 704 66.20 41.73 47.46
N LEU A 705 66.64 41.73 46.19
CA LEU A 705 67.47 42.63 45.38
C LEU A 705 67.19 42.32 43.89
N ASN A 706 67.12 43.36 43.08
CA ASN A 706 67.89 43.61 41.84
C ASN A 706 67.80 42.64 40.65
N GLN A 707 67.39 43.14 39.48
CA GLN A 707 68.16 43.89 38.45
C GLN A 707 68.41 42.93 37.27
N ASP A 708 68.45 43.30 36.00
CA ASP A 708 68.38 44.58 35.30
C ASP A 708 68.18 44.26 33.80
N GLN A 709 67.77 45.28 33.04
CA GLN A 709 68.17 45.58 31.66
C GLN A 709 67.59 44.80 30.45
N GLU A 710 66.51 45.36 29.89
CA GLU A 710 66.43 46.14 28.62
C GLU A 710 67.72 46.36 27.77
N PRO A 711 67.64 46.92 26.53
CA PRO A 711 66.67 46.78 25.43
C PRO A 711 67.34 46.82 24.01
N GLY A 712 66.55 46.82 22.94
CA GLY A 712 66.97 47.28 21.60
C GLY A 712 65.95 46.89 20.52
N VAL A 713 65.10 47.76 19.94
CA VAL A 713 65.39 48.93 19.06
C VAL A 713 66.10 48.42 17.79
N SER A 714 65.69 48.57 16.54
CA SER A 714 64.87 49.56 15.80
C SER A 714 64.87 49.08 14.32
N ASP A 715 63.77 49.16 13.57
CA ASP A 715 63.35 50.28 12.71
C ASP A 715 63.56 50.06 11.20
N THR A 716 62.48 50.42 10.49
CA THR A 716 62.44 51.16 9.21
C THR A 716 63.02 50.49 7.95
N THR A 717 62.63 50.81 6.72
CA THR A 717 62.04 52.01 6.08
C THR A 717 61.50 51.49 4.70
N LYS A 718 60.63 52.13 3.90
CA LYS A 718 60.76 53.45 3.23
C LYS A 718 59.55 53.58 2.24
N THR A 719 58.76 54.68 2.30
CA THR A 719 58.72 55.83 1.33
C THR A 719 58.09 55.54 -0.04
N ASN A 720 57.33 56.38 -0.75
CA ASN A 720 56.86 57.78 -0.75
C ASN A 720 55.73 57.83 -1.84
N THR A 721 54.83 58.81 -2.04
CA THR A 721 54.97 60.28 -2.10
C THR A 721 53.58 60.95 -2.21
N ASP A 722 53.54 62.21 -1.78
CA ASP A 722 52.51 63.26 -1.73
C ASP A 722 51.51 63.50 -2.88
N SER A 723 50.30 63.97 -2.55
CA SER A 723 49.91 65.41 -2.56
C SER A 723 48.39 65.56 -2.30
N GLY A 724 47.96 66.36 -1.31
CA GLY A 724 47.46 67.74 -1.54
C GLY A 724 45.93 67.91 -1.64
N GLU A 725 45.29 68.09 -0.48
CA GLU A 725 44.15 68.98 -0.18
C GLU A 725 42.73 68.86 -0.81
N SER A 726 41.80 68.50 0.10
CA SER A 726 40.64 69.28 0.56
C SER A 726 39.24 69.14 -0.10
N GLN A 727 38.28 68.92 0.82
CA GLN A 727 36.88 69.35 0.85
C GLN A 727 35.77 68.57 0.12
N THR A 728 35.05 67.78 0.94
CA THR A 728 33.58 67.74 1.14
C THR A 728 32.64 67.65 -0.06
N PHE A 729 31.83 66.58 -0.16
CA PHE A 729 30.37 66.59 0.16
C PHE A 729 29.74 65.20 -0.08
N ASN A 730 28.73 64.88 0.73
CA ASN A 730 27.91 63.66 0.72
C ASN A 730 27.03 63.51 -0.52
N GLU A 731 26.84 62.27 -1.02
CA GLU A 731 25.57 61.50 -0.98
C GLU A 731 25.59 60.28 -1.93
N GLY A 732 25.14 59.12 -1.42
CA GLY A 732 24.09 58.37 -2.10
C GLY A 732 24.42 57.22 -3.09
N ARG A 733 24.65 56.03 -2.53
CA ARG A 733 23.90 54.77 -2.81
C ARG A 733 24.15 54.00 -4.15
N LYS A 734 24.76 52.80 -4.07
CA LYS A 734 24.21 51.45 -4.39
C LYS A 734 25.30 50.42 -4.81
N LEU A 735 25.16 49.19 -4.27
CA LEU A 735 25.42 47.83 -4.83
C LEU A 735 26.74 47.60 -5.60
N ASN A 736 27.57 46.56 -5.45
CA ASN A 736 27.45 45.16 -5.03
C ASN A 736 28.89 44.61 -4.88
N LEU A 737 29.11 43.58 -4.06
CA LEU A 737 29.56 42.22 -4.44
C LEU A 737 30.22 41.49 -3.24
N ILE A 738 29.53 40.46 -2.80
CA ILE A 738 29.97 39.25 -2.07
C ILE A 738 30.39 38.21 -3.17
N PRO A 739 30.97 36.99 -2.95
CA PRO A 739 31.64 36.33 -1.80
C PRO A 739 33.01 35.66 -2.14
N HIS A 740 33.69 35.12 -1.13
CA HIS A 740 34.15 33.71 -1.17
C HIS A 740 34.44 33.20 0.24
N PHE A 741 33.83 32.07 0.63
CA PHE A 741 34.44 30.91 1.34
C PHE A 741 33.35 30.05 1.99
N LEU A 742 32.99 28.97 1.30
CA LEU A 742 32.36 27.76 1.84
C LEU A 742 32.70 26.62 0.89
N GLU A 743 33.68 25.80 1.27
CA GLU A 743 33.92 24.45 0.78
C GLU A 743 34.67 23.68 1.88
N LEU A 744 33.91 22.93 2.68
CA LEU A 744 34.16 21.56 3.18
C LEU A 744 33.10 21.18 4.22
#